data_AF-A0A6A7LCK2-F1
#
_entry.id   AF-A0A6A7LCK2-F1
#
_cell.length_a   1.000
_cell.length_b   1.000
_cell.length_c   1.000
_cell.angle_alpha   90.00
_cell.angle_beta   90.00
_cell.angle_gamma   90.00
#
_symmetry.space_group_name_H-M   'P 1'
#
loop_
_entity.id
_entity.type
_entity.pdbx_description
1 polymer ?
#
loop_
_entity_poly.entity_id
_entity_poly.type
_entity_poly.pdbx_seq_one_letter_code
_entity_poly.pdbx_strand_id
1 'polypeptide(L)'
;MNNRSLKTLSDVVDWGLCIGCGACAHACKKGGVRMVHVESEGFRPVFDDPHCQECHDCLDICPGARVNGNLTIGGLAKQTEADHELGPTLEIWEGWATDPDIRFRGSSGGLLSALSLYCLEVEGFAGVIHAGMDPATPWMNRNHVSRGRPDILARTGSRYAPSAPCAALSDIGRDAGPHVFIGKPCDTAAVSALRERDPDVQAKVGLVLTFFCAGTPSTSGTLSLMEQLGVNRSDVREVHYRGEGWPGNFRVIGPAESNTKALSYEESWGRLTSHRPLRCNLCADGLGRVADIACGDAWEQYEQNGDPGRSIVLVRTEKGRTILAGAVRAGYVTLERAGAENVLRAQSNLLDRRRGLFGRLLAFRLLGAPIPTYEGFSLFRSWRQIGLRAQLRTVLGTLRRIVQRGWFRRRDSSEAPPQTAEPSRTAAGRIFATEMSSAAQRPLRVCHLAYSFYENDNRVIRYAEALAARGDEVDVIALRRDRQASKGQSKRVHVHRIQRRAVTEKWPGDYLLKILWFFVKSTCLLTVLHVRRRYDIVHVHNVPDFLVFAAIVPKLMGARIILDIHDILPELYAGKFGVREGSALFRALLAVERFSCRFAHHVVVANHLWQDKLVRRTVPAHKCTTIMNYPDLALFRPVAEERKRRDGKFIVLYPGTLNHHQGVDIAVRAFALASDRMPGAEFHIYGEGPARPALKQLAKELGLEERVKLMDRVPLSEVSRVMACADVGVVPKRADGFGNEAFSTKTLEFMACGVPVVVSRTRVDSHYFDDTLVRFFASGQEADLANALLWAYDHREQHGEWIRAARDFVVRYSWQERAIDYHGLVDGLSRTASPRQVIAS
;
A
#
# COMPACT_ATOMS: atom_id res chain seq x y z
N MET A 1 8.25 -38.52 7.90
CA MET A 1 8.32 -37.07 8.21
C MET A 1 7.61 -36.85 9.54
N ASN A 2 8.35 -36.55 10.62
CA ASN A 2 7.75 -36.29 11.93
C ASN A 2 6.88 -35.03 11.86
N ASN A 3 5.56 -35.21 11.83
CA ASN A 3 4.58 -34.13 11.89
C ASN A 3 4.70 -33.51 13.29
N ARG A 4 5.27 -32.30 13.40
CA ARG A 4 5.35 -31.59 14.68
C ARG A 4 3.93 -31.23 15.11
N SER A 5 3.41 -31.89 16.15
CA SER A 5 2.10 -31.56 16.73
C SER A 5 2.24 -30.37 17.67
N LEU A 6 1.19 -29.55 17.74
CA LEU A 6 1.04 -28.55 18.81
C LEU A 6 0.70 -29.31 20.08
N LYS A 7 1.58 -29.25 21.09
CA LYS A 7 1.41 -29.93 22.37
C LYS A 7 1.04 -28.95 23.46
N THR A 8 1.55 -27.73 23.47
CA THR A 8 1.26 -26.75 24.52
C THR A 8 0.81 -25.41 23.94
N LEU A 9 0.27 -24.55 24.80
CA LEU A 9 -0.12 -23.21 24.38
C LEU A 9 1.10 -22.37 23.96
N SER A 10 2.27 -22.62 24.55
CA SER A 10 3.54 -22.02 24.11
C SER A 10 3.84 -22.37 22.65
N ASP A 11 3.62 -23.63 22.23
CA ASP A 11 3.78 -24.00 20.81
C ASP A 11 2.88 -23.14 19.89
N VAL A 12 1.63 -22.91 20.30
CA VAL A 12 0.70 -22.08 19.52
C VAL A 12 1.22 -20.65 19.35
N VAL A 13 1.84 -20.08 20.39
CA VAL A 13 2.43 -18.73 20.37
C VAL A 13 3.71 -18.71 19.51
N ASP A 14 4.64 -19.62 19.76
CA ASP A 14 5.95 -19.71 19.11
C ASP A 14 5.84 -19.92 17.60
N TRP A 15 4.83 -20.66 17.17
CA TRP A 15 4.55 -20.87 15.75
C TRP A 15 3.70 -19.74 15.13
N GLY A 16 3.31 -18.74 15.92
CA GLY A 16 2.51 -17.59 15.48
C GLY A 16 1.08 -17.96 15.06
N LEU A 17 0.55 -19.00 15.67
CA LEU A 17 -0.81 -19.49 15.47
C LEU A 17 -1.80 -18.87 16.48
N CYS A 18 -1.30 -18.15 17.49
CA CYS A 18 -2.12 -17.39 18.42
C CYS A 18 -2.77 -16.16 17.74
N ILE A 19 -4.04 -15.88 18.08
CA ILE A 19 -4.79 -14.71 17.62
C ILE A 19 -5.21 -13.77 18.76
N GLY A 20 -4.78 -14.08 19.99
CA GLY A 20 -4.99 -13.20 21.14
C GLY A 20 -6.41 -13.14 21.69
N CYS A 21 -7.23 -14.18 21.53
CA CYS A 21 -8.63 -14.16 22.00
C CYS A 21 -8.80 -13.97 23.52
N GLY A 22 -7.80 -14.38 24.32
CA GLY A 22 -7.81 -14.25 25.78
C GLY A 22 -8.45 -15.42 26.54
N ALA A 23 -8.95 -16.45 25.86
CA ALA A 23 -9.65 -17.58 26.50
C ALA A 23 -8.77 -18.35 27.51
N CYS A 24 -7.47 -18.47 27.21
CA CYS A 24 -6.50 -19.10 28.11
C CYS A 24 -6.25 -18.30 29.40
N ALA A 25 -6.30 -16.96 29.34
CA ALA A 25 -6.15 -16.11 30.52
C ALA A 25 -7.34 -16.27 31.48
N HIS A 26 -8.54 -16.49 30.94
CA HIS A 26 -9.72 -16.81 31.74
C HIS A 26 -9.66 -18.24 32.30
N ALA A 27 -9.35 -19.23 31.46
CA ALA A 27 -9.40 -20.65 31.85
C ALA A 27 -8.28 -21.10 32.81
N CYS A 28 -7.19 -20.33 32.92
CA CYS A 28 -6.03 -20.73 33.70
C CYS A 28 -6.31 -20.66 35.21
N LYS A 29 -6.66 -21.80 35.81
CA LYS A 29 -6.88 -21.93 37.26
C LYS A 29 -5.63 -21.62 38.11
N LYS A 30 -4.44 -21.70 37.51
CA LYS A 30 -3.15 -21.44 38.17
C LYS A 30 -2.74 -19.97 38.12
N GLY A 31 -3.46 -19.12 37.39
CA GLY A 31 -3.12 -17.70 37.23
C GLY A 31 -1.83 -17.42 36.44
N GLY A 32 -1.26 -18.42 35.76
CA GLY A 32 0.03 -18.33 35.09
C GLY A 32 0.00 -17.72 33.67
N VAL A 33 -1.16 -17.24 33.19
CA VAL A 33 -1.33 -16.72 31.83
C VAL A 33 -1.84 -15.28 31.87
N ARG A 34 -1.06 -14.35 31.33
CA ARG A 34 -1.40 -12.93 31.22
C ARG A 34 -1.39 -12.46 29.77
N MET A 35 -2.36 -11.65 29.37
CA MET A 35 -2.41 -11.11 28.02
C MET A 35 -1.58 -9.83 27.92
N VAL A 36 -0.63 -9.78 26.99
CA VAL A 36 0.14 -8.58 26.65
C VAL A 36 -0.15 -8.16 25.23
N HIS A 37 -0.12 -6.86 24.96
CA HIS A 37 -0.30 -6.33 23.61
C HIS A 37 1.05 -6.08 22.95
N VAL A 38 1.29 -6.70 21.80
CA VAL A 38 2.48 -6.46 20.97
C VAL A 38 2.03 -5.76 19.69
N GLU A 39 2.52 -4.54 19.42
CA GLU A 39 1.99 -3.67 18.35
C GLU A 39 1.94 -4.37 16.97
N SER A 40 2.98 -5.12 16.62
CA SER A 40 3.12 -5.83 15.34
C SER A 40 2.31 -7.12 15.23
N GLU A 41 1.81 -7.64 16.35
CA GLU A 41 1.22 -8.98 16.47
C GLU A 41 -0.22 -8.99 17.03
N GLY A 42 -0.58 -8.00 17.84
CA GLY A 42 -1.77 -7.94 18.67
C GLY A 42 -1.57 -8.57 20.05
N PHE A 43 -2.67 -8.94 20.70
CA PHE A 43 -2.63 -9.57 22.03
C PHE A 43 -2.01 -10.97 21.98
N ARG A 44 -1.13 -11.29 22.93
CA ARG A 44 -0.48 -12.60 23.11
C ARG A 44 -0.46 -12.99 24.58
N PRO A 45 -0.63 -14.27 24.93
CA PRO A 45 -0.38 -14.71 26.28
C PRO A 45 1.13 -14.71 26.56
N VAL A 46 1.51 -14.22 27.73
CA VAL A 46 2.80 -14.42 28.37
C VAL A 46 2.59 -15.37 29.53
N PHE A 47 3.56 -16.27 29.71
CA PHE A 47 3.53 -17.32 30.70
C PHE A 47 4.43 -16.92 31.86
N ASP A 48 3.82 -16.60 33.00
CA ASP A 48 4.56 -16.14 34.19
C ASP A 48 5.08 -17.35 35.03
N ASP A 49 4.61 -18.57 34.73
CA ASP A 49 5.04 -19.83 35.36
C ASP A 49 5.73 -20.76 34.33
N PRO A 50 6.99 -21.19 34.54
CA PRO A 50 7.69 -22.15 33.68
C PRO A 50 6.91 -23.45 33.43
N HIS A 51 6.09 -23.90 34.39
CA HIS A 51 5.26 -25.11 34.23
C HIS A 51 4.16 -24.95 33.17
N CYS A 52 3.85 -23.72 32.75
CA CYS A 52 2.94 -23.49 31.62
C CYS A 52 3.50 -24.03 30.30
N GLN A 53 4.82 -24.18 30.18
CA GLN A 53 5.47 -24.76 29.00
C GLN A 53 5.21 -26.26 28.85
N GLU A 54 4.80 -26.94 29.93
CA GLU A 54 4.46 -28.36 29.99
C GLU A 54 2.95 -28.60 30.20
N CYS A 55 2.18 -27.53 30.43
CA CYS A 55 0.74 -27.59 30.67
C CYS A 55 -0.06 -27.73 29.36
N HIS A 56 -1.06 -28.60 29.37
CA HIS A 56 -1.92 -28.92 28.21
C HIS A 56 -3.36 -28.38 28.34
N ASP A 57 -3.76 -27.94 29.54
CA ASP A 57 -5.16 -27.69 29.91
C ASP A 57 -5.88 -26.68 29.02
N CYS A 58 -5.16 -25.63 28.60
CA CYS A 58 -5.71 -24.55 27.76
C CYS A 58 -5.66 -24.85 26.26
N LEU A 59 -5.05 -25.96 25.82
CA LEU A 59 -4.83 -26.22 24.39
C LEU A 59 -6.14 -26.50 23.65
N ASP A 60 -7.04 -27.27 24.27
CA ASP A 60 -8.26 -27.74 23.62
C ASP A 60 -9.29 -26.62 23.39
N ILE A 61 -9.25 -25.56 24.21
CA ILE A 61 -10.08 -24.35 24.02
C ILE A 61 -9.40 -23.36 23.07
N CYS A 62 -8.14 -23.60 22.67
CA CYS A 62 -7.37 -22.65 21.90
C CYS A 62 -7.71 -22.75 20.40
N PRO A 63 -8.30 -21.70 19.80
CA PRO A 63 -8.62 -21.69 18.37
C PRO A 63 -7.35 -21.73 17.51
N GLY A 64 -6.19 -21.38 18.08
CA GLY A 64 -4.89 -21.50 17.41
C GLY A 64 -4.44 -22.96 17.23
N ALA A 65 -4.95 -23.89 18.03
CA ALA A 65 -4.66 -25.31 17.96
C ALA A 65 -5.75 -26.09 17.21
N ARG A 66 -7.03 -25.88 17.58
CA ARG A 66 -8.17 -26.60 17.01
C ARG A 66 -9.38 -25.67 16.88
N VAL A 67 -10.11 -25.82 15.78
CA VAL A 67 -11.44 -25.22 15.61
C VAL A 67 -12.41 -26.30 15.19
N ASN A 68 -13.35 -26.63 16.07
CA ASN A 68 -14.44 -27.56 15.79
C ASN A 68 -15.67 -26.77 15.31
N GLY A 69 -15.97 -26.86 14.02
CA GLY A 69 -17.12 -26.18 13.41
C GLY A 69 -18.47 -26.85 13.70
N ASN A 70 -18.51 -27.96 14.44
CA ASN A 70 -19.72 -28.73 14.73
C ASN A 70 -20.32 -28.45 16.12
N LEU A 71 -19.66 -27.63 16.95
CA LEU A 71 -20.02 -27.40 18.36
C LEU A 71 -21.47 -26.91 18.56
N THR A 72 -22.00 -26.10 17.64
CA THR A 72 -23.32 -25.45 17.78
C THR A 72 -24.50 -26.23 17.21
N ILE A 73 -24.25 -27.25 16.38
CA ILE A 73 -25.25 -27.85 15.48
C ILE A 73 -25.49 -29.34 15.75
N GLY A 74 -24.82 -29.94 16.74
CA GLY A 74 -25.18 -31.25 17.28
C GLY A 74 -25.29 -32.40 16.26
N GLY A 75 -24.56 -32.34 15.14
CA GLY A 75 -24.63 -33.35 14.08
C GLY A 75 -25.91 -33.33 13.22
N LEU A 76 -26.80 -32.35 13.40
CA LEU A 76 -28.05 -32.21 12.64
C LEU A 76 -27.83 -31.39 11.36
N ALA A 77 -27.82 -32.07 10.21
CA ALA A 77 -28.55 -31.71 8.98
C ALA A 77 -28.00 -32.50 7.77
N LYS A 78 -28.91 -32.93 6.88
CA LYS A 78 -28.55 -33.31 5.50
C LYS A 78 -27.82 -32.12 4.86
N GLN A 79 -26.53 -32.25 4.60
CA GLN A 79 -25.71 -31.15 4.07
C GLN A 79 -26.11 -30.88 2.61
N THR A 80 -26.63 -29.69 2.35
CA THR A 80 -26.79 -29.16 0.99
C THR A 80 -25.43 -28.76 0.42
N GLU A 81 -25.33 -28.53 -0.90
CA GLU A 81 -24.08 -28.02 -1.49
C GLU A 81 -23.69 -26.67 -0.89
N ALA A 82 -24.67 -25.83 -0.56
CA ALA A 82 -24.47 -24.54 0.11
C ALA A 82 -23.88 -24.71 1.51
N ASP A 83 -24.28 -25.72 2.28
CA ASP A 83 -23.79 -25.96 3.65
C ASP A 83 -22.30 -26.32 3.69
N HIS A 84 -21.77 -26.96 2.65
CA HIS A 84 -20.33 -27.22 2.57
C HIS A 84 -19.52 -25.92 2.56
N GLU A 85 -20.05 -24.89 1.91
CA GLU A 85 -19.45 -23.57 1.89
C GLU A 85 -19.91 -22.76 3.13
N LEU A 86 -21.19 -22.48 3.33
CA LEU A 86 -21.62 -21.56 4.39
C LEU A 86 -21.49 -22.16 5.80
N GLY A 87 -21.47 -23.49 5.91
CA GLY A 87 -21.74 -24.21 7.16
C GLY A 87 -23.24 -24.35 7.39
N PRO A 88 -23.67 -25.34 8.19
CA PRO A 88 -25.09 -25.55 8.48
C PRO A 88 -25.72 -24.29 9.06
N THR A 89 -26.82 -23.87 8.45
CA THR A 89 -27.52 -22.62 8.76
C THR A 89 -29.01 -22.91 8.77
N LEU A 90 -29.68 -22.55 9.86
CA LEU A 90 -31.10 -22.76 10.04
C LEU A 90 -31.93 -21.79 9.18
N GLU A 91 -31.51 -20.53 9.15
CA GLU A 91 -32.18 -19.46 8.41
C GLU A 91 -31.19 -18.40 7.93
N ILE A 92 -31.50 -17.80 6.78
CA ILE A 92 -30.72 -16.72 6.18
C ILE A 92 -31.65 -15.54 5.94
N TRP A 93 -31.23 -14.36 6.40
CA TRP A 93 -31.99 -13.12 6.29
C TRP A 93 -31.10 -11.98 5.84
N GLU A 94 -31.68 -10.95 5.25
CA GLU A 94 -31.08 -9.62 5.06
C GLU A 94 -31.89 -8.59 5.85
N GLY A 95 -31.25 -7.60 6.46
CA GLY A 95 -32.00 -6.62 7.24
C GLY A 95 -31.18 -5.50 7.86
N TRP A 96 -31.83 -4.72 8.72
CA TRP A 96 -31.24 -3.58 9.43
C TRP A 96 -31.90 -3.35 10.80
N ALA A 97 -31.21 -2.60 11.66
CA ALA A 97 -31.73 -2.05 12.90
C ALA A 97 -32.79 -0.98 12.62
N THR A 98 -33.90 -1.02 13.36
CA THR A 98 -34.95 0.00 13.28
C THR A 98 -34.57 1.30 13.98
N ASP A 99 -33.71 1.23 15.00
CA ASP A 99 -33.13 2.39 15.66
C ASP A 99 -32.20 3.14 14.68
N PRO A 100 -32.51 4.42 14.36
CA PRO A 100 -31.78 5.17 13.35
C PRO A 100 -30.34 5.48 13.76
N ASP A 101 -30.05 5.65 15.06
CA ASP A 101 -28.69 5.92 15.53
C ASP A 101 -27.82 4.67 15.40
N ILE A 102 -28.37 3.51 15.77
CA ILE A 102 -27.68 2.22 15.64
C ILE A 102 -27.42 1.92 14.17
N ARG A 103 -28.42 2.15 13.30
CA ARG A 103 -28.30 1.91 11.87
C ARG A 103 -27.25 2.83 11.25
N PHE A 104 -27.31 4.13 11.54
CA PHE A 104 -26.38 5.12 10.99
C PHE A 104 -24.94 4.88 11.44
N ARG A 105 -24.70 4.67 12.74
CA ARG A 105 -23.35 4.40 13.28
C ARG A 105 -22.84 3.01 12.90
N GLY A 106 -23.75 2.08 12.62
CA GLY A 106 -23.44 0.75 12.16
C GLY A 106 -22.56 0.77 10.91
N SER A 107 -21.68 -0.22 10.78
CA SER A 107 -20.87 -0.35 9.57
C SER A 107 -21.66 -0.82 8.35
N SER A 108 -22.84 -1.38 8.57
CA SER A 108 -23.85 -1.73 7.57
C SER A 108 -25.22 -1.63 8.25
N GLY A 109 -25.98 -2.72 8.38
CA GLY A 109 -27.33 -2.68 8.94
C GLY A 109 -27.44 -2.53 10.47
N GLY A 110 -26.34 -2.53 11.24
CA GLY A 110 -26.39 -2.34 12.71
C GLY A 110 -26.98 -3.52 13.52
N LEU A 111 -27.16 -4.69 12.89
CA LEU A 111 -27.86 -5.85 13.46
C LEU A 111 -27.33 -6.32 14.81
N LEU A 112 -26.01 -6.47 14.97
CA LEU A 112 -25.43 -6.98 16.20
C LEU A 112 -25.70 -6.06 17.39
N SER A 113 -25.65 -4.75 17.19
CA SER A 113 -25.97 -3.77 18.22
C SER A 113 -27.46 -3.78 18.57
N ALA A 114 -28.35 -3.88 17.58
CA ALA A 114 -29.80 -3.96 17.81
C ALA A 114 -30.21 -5.23 18.55
N LEU A 115 -29.66 -6.40 18.16
CA LEU A 115 -29.90 -7.66 18.87
C LEU A 115 -29.38 -7.62 20.30
N SER A 116 -28.22 -6.99 20.52
CA SER A 116 -27.66 -6.80 21.86
C SER A 116 -28.55 -5.93 22.72
N LEU A 117 -29.08 -4.84 22.16
CA LEU A 117 -29.99 -3.95 22.87
C LEU A 117 -31.30 -4.66 23.24
N TYR A 118 -31.88 -5.40 22.30
CA TYR A 118 -33.05 -6.26 22.57
C TYR A 118 -32.80 -7.24 23.73
N CYS A 119 -31.63 -7.88 23.77
CA CYS A 119 -31.31 -8.82 24.84
C CYS A 119 -31.23 -8.14 26.21
N LEU A 120 -30.69 -6.90 26.27
CA LEU A 120 -30.60 -6.13 27.51
C LEU A 120 -31.97 -5.64 27.98
N GLU A 121 -32.76 -5.08 27.07
CA GLU A 121 -34.00 -4.37 27.42
C GLU A 121 -35.21 -5.29 27.56
N VAL A 122 -35.23 -6.43 26.85
CA VAL A 122 -36.40 -7.32 26.78
C VAL A 122 -36.12 -8.71 27.36
N GLU A 123 -34.98 -9.33 27.02
CA GLU A 123 -34.66 -10.70 27.47
C GLU A 123 -34.00 -10.77 28.86
N GLY A 124 -33.75 -9.61 29.49
CA GLY A 124 -33.19 -9.53 30.84
C GLY A 124 -31.72 -9.96 30.94
N PHE A 125 -30.94 -9.82 29.87
CA PHE A 125 -29.50 -10.08 29.91
C PHE A 125 -28.79 -9.02 30.77
N ALA A 126 -27.79 -9.45 31.55
CA ALA A 126 -27.06 -8.59 32.49
C ALA A 126 -26.02 -7.68 31.81
N GLY A 127 -25.60 -8.01 30.58
CA GLY A 127 -24.63 -7.21 29.85
C GLY A 127 -24.24 -7.80 28.48
N VAL A 128 -23.46 -7.03 27.73
CA VAL A 128 -22.88 -7.43 26.44
C VAL A 128 -21.37 -7.31 26.51
N ILE A 129 -20.67 -8.43 26.35
CA ILE A 129 -19.21 -8.55 26.35
C ILE A 129 -18.71 -8.37 24.91
N HIS A 130 -17.91 -7.34 24.67
CA HIS A 130 -17.44 -7.01 23.34
C HIS A 130 -16.21 -6.10 23.38
N ALA A 131 -15.60 -5.87 22.21
CA ALA A 131 -14.47 -4.98 22.06
C ALA A 131 -14.93 -3.58 21.63
N GLY A 132 -14.32 -2.55 22.22
CA GLY A 132 -14.54 -1.15 21.88
C GLY A 132 -13.22 -0.40 21.79
N MET A 133 -13.27 0.87 21.41
CA MET A 133 -12.12 1.75 21.40
C MET A 133 -11.56 1.93 22.82
N ASP A 134 -10.24 1.85 22.99
CA ASP A 134 -9.59 2.26 24.22
C ASP A 134 -9.51 3.79 24.30
N PRO A 135 -10.17 4.46 25.26
CA PRO A 135 -10.12 5.92 25.37
C PRO A 135 -8.70 6.47 25.63
N ALA A 136 -7.82 5.67 26.25
CA ALA A 136 -6.44 6.07 26.51
C ALA A 136 -5.54 5.89 25.28
N THR A 137 -5.87 4.91 24.42
CA THR A 137 -5.13 4.64 23.18
C THR A 137 -6.12 4.36 22.04
N PRO A 138 -6.72 5.39 21.40
CA PRO A 138 -7.87 5.23 20.49
C PRO A 138 -7.68 4.28 19.29
N TRP A 139 -6.43 4.08 18.86
CA TRP A 139 -6.05 3.13 17.81
C TRP A 139 -5.99 1.66 18.27
N MET A 140 -6.20 1.38 19.57
CA MET A 140 -6.26 0.05 20.19
C MET A 140 -7.67 -0.27 20.71
N ASN A 141 -7.94 -1.55 20.94
CA ASN A 141 -9.19 -1.97 21.56
C ASN A 141 -9.03 -2.28 23.05
N ARG A 142 -10.10 -2.03 23.80
CA ARG A 142 -10.33 -2.50 25.15
C ARG A 142 -11.57 -3.39 25.21
N ASN A 143 -11.60 -4.35 26.12
CA ASN A 143 -12.79 -5.15 26.37
C ASN A 143 -13.79 -4.36 27.23
N HIS A 144 -15.08 -4.48 26.93
CA HIS A 144 -16.15 -3.81 27.64
C HIS A 144 -17.29 -4.78 27.96
N VAL A 145 -18.00 -4.47 29.05
CA VAL A 145 -19.33 -5.01 29.36
C VAL A 145 -20.32 -3.85 29.28
N SER A 146 -21.09 -3.79 28.19
CA SER A 146 -22.14 -2.76 28.00
C SER A 146 -23.42 -3.18 28.69
N ARG A 147 -24.07 -2.25 29.41
CA ARG A 147 -25.27 -2.54 30.22
C ARG A 147 -26.53 -1.78 29.80
N GLY A 148 -26.44 -0.93 28.78
CA GLY A 148 -27.61 -0.24 28.24
C GLY A 148 -27.35 0.45 26.92
N ARG A 149 -28.38 1.11 26.38
CA ARG A 149 -28.33 1.79 25.07
C ARG A 149 -27.14 2.75 24.90
N PRO A 150 -26.81 3.64 25.87
CA PRO A 150 -25.68 4.57 25.70
C PRO A 150 -24.35 3.83 25.53
N ASP A 151 -24.17 2.73 26.27
CA ASP A 151 -22.95 1.94 26.18
C ASP A 151 -22.82 1.23 24.83
N ILE A 152 -23.93 0.71 24.30
CA ILE A 152 -23.99 0.07 23.00
C ILE A 152 -23.66 1.08 21.90
N LEU A 153 -24.34 2.23 21.89
CA LEU A 153 -24.14 3.28 20.88
C LEU A 153 -22.72 3.84 20.84
N ALA A 154 -22.08 4.00 22.00
CA ALA A 154 -20.70 4.48 22.10
C ALA A 154 -19.68 3.48 21.50
N ARG A 155 -20.10 2.24 21.21
CA ARG A 155 -19.24 1.15 20.75
C ARG A 155 -19.75 0.51 19.45
N THR A 156 -20.82 1.06 18.87
CA THR A 156 -21.31 0.66 17.55
C THR A 156 -20.32 1.10 16.47
N GLY A 157 -20.03 0.21 15.53
CA GLY A 157 -19.09 0.44 14.44
C GLY A 157 -18.04 -0.67 14.33
N SER A 158 -17.30 -0.70 13.24
CA SER A 158 -16.25 -1.71 13.04
C SER A 158 -14.97 -1.30 13.73
N ARG A 159 -14.27 -2.30 14.29
CA ARG A 159 -12.93 -2.14 14.84
C ARG A 159 -11.99 -3.14 14.18
N TYR A 160 -11.10 -2.68 13.31
CA TYR A 160 -10.11 -3.51 12.63
C TYR A 160 -8.77 -3.56 13.37
N ALA A 161 -8.83 -3.70 14.70
CA ALA A 161 -7.68 -3.82 15.59
C ALA A 161 -7.73 -5.11 16.43
N PRO A 162 -6.60 -5.57 16.99
CA PRO A 162 -6.57 -6.72 17.89
C PRO A 162 -7.48 -6.54 19.11
N SER A 163 -8.06 -7.63 19.60
CA SER A 163 -8.89 -7.66 20.81
C SER A 163 -8.80 -9.03 21.49
N ALA A 164 -9.02 -9.04 22.81
CA ALA A 164 -8.98 -10.24 23.65
C ALA A 164 -10.29 -10.42 24.46
N PRO A 165 -11.47 -10.45 23.81
CA PRO A 165 -12.76 -10.36 24.51
C PRO A 165 -13.02 -11.52 25.47
N CYS A 166 -12.46 -12.72 25.24
CA CYS A 166 -12.64 -13.85 26.15
C CYS A 166 -11.98 -13.63 27.51
N ALA A 167 -10.98 -12.74 27.62
CA ALA A 167 -10.37 -12.41 28.92
C ALA A 167 -11.35 -11.68 29.86
N ALA A 168 -12.36 -10.99 29.32
CA ALA A 168 -13.38 -10.30 30.11
C ALA A 168 -14.42 -11.25 30.72
N LEU A 169 -14.39 -12.55 30.40
CA LEU A 169 -15.24 -13.55 31.06
C LEU A 169 -14.93 -13.68 32.56
N SER A 170 -13.73 -13.28 32.98
CA SER A 170 -13.39 -13.25 34.42
C SER A 170 -14.11 -12.13 35.17
N ASP A 171 -14.59 -11.09 34.47
CA ASP A 171 -15.18 -9.89 35.09
C ASP A 171 -16.69 -10.02 35.34
N ILE A 172 -17.36 -11.02 34.75
CA ILE A 172 -18.82 -11.16 34.78
C ILE A 172 -19.35 -12.09 35.88
N GLY A 173 -18.47 -12.74 36.65
CA GLY A 173 -18.85 -13.79 37.60
C GLY A 173 -19.85 -13.36 38.69
N ARG A 174 -19.93 -12.06 39.00
CA ARG A 174 -20.81 -11.49 40.03
C ARG A 174 -22.21 -11.09 39.53
N ASP A 175 -22.40 -11.00 38.22
CA ASP A 175 -23.67 -10.54 37.65
C ASP A 175 -24.72 -11.65 37.73
N ALA A 176 -25.98 -11.33 38.04
CA ALA A 176 -27.02 -12.34 38.29
C ALA A 176 -27.56 -13.02 37.01
N GLY A 177 -27.53 -12.34 35.87
CA GLY A 177 -28.08 -12.81 34.59
C GLY A 177 -27.01 -13.21 33.56
N PRO A 178 -27.45 -13.77 32.41
CA PRO A 178 -26.56 -14.12 31.31
C PRO A 178 -26.15 -12.89 30.49
N HIS A 179 -25.09 -13.03 29.72
CA HIS A 179 -24.52 -11.99 28.87
C HIS A 179 -24.55 -12.40 27.39
N VAL A 180 -24.61 -11.38 26.54
CA VAL A 180 -24.33 -11.53 25.11
C VAL A 180 -22.83 -11.45 24.93
N PHE A 181 -22.23 -12.35 24.16
CA PHE A 181 -20.82 -12.28 23.77
C PHE A 181 -20.72 -11.93 22.28
N ILE A 182 -20.05 -10.81 21.95
CA ILE A 182 -19.70 -10.46 20.58
C ILE A 182 -18.19 -10.55 20.40
N GLY A 183 -17.76 -11.40 19.48
CA GLY A 183 -16.35 -11.55 19.13
C GLY A 183 -16.16 -11.86 17.65
N LYS A 184 -14.91 -11.94 17.22
CA LYS A 184 -14.60 -12.45 15.88
C LYS A 184 -14.81 -13.98 15.86
N PRO A 185 -14.93 -14.64 14.69
CA PRO A 185 -15.21 -16.08 14.62
C PRO A 185 -14.25 -16.99 15.40
N CYS A 186 -12.99 -16.56 15.57
CA CYS A 186 -12.04 -17.32 16.40
C CYS A 186 -12.17 -17.04 17.90
N ASP A 187 -12.73 -15.90 18.31
CA ASP A 187 -13.11 -15.65 19.70
C ASP A 187 -14.35 -16.48 20.05
N THR A 188 -15.37 -16.50 19.17
CA THR A 188 -16.57 -17.33 19.38
C THR A 188 -16.24 -18.81 19.38
N ALA A 189 -15.29 -19.27 18.56
CA ALA A 189 -14.80 -20.65 18.64
C ALA A 189 -14.17 -20.98 20.00
N ALA A 190 -13.41 -20.04 20.57
CA ALA A 190 -12.81 -20.23 21.90
C ALA A 190 -13.88 -20.24 23.00
N VAL A 191 -14.85 -19.33 22.94
CA VAL A 191 -15.96 -19.27 23.92
C VAL A 191 -16.87 -20.48 23.81
N SER A 192 -17.23 -20.93 22.61
CA SER A 192 -18.05 -22.13 22.44
C SER A 192 -17.33 -23.39 22.93
N ALA A 193 -16.01 -23.49 22.75
CA ALA A 193 -15.23 -24.59 23.34
C ALA A 193 -15.11 -24.49 24.87
N LEU A 194 -15.03 -23.27 25.42
CA LEU A 194 -15.06 -23.03 26.87
C LEU A 194 -16.40 -23.46 27.48
N ARG A 195 -17.52 -23.10 26.83
CA ARG A 195 -18.88 -23.45 27.25
C ARG A 195 -19.11 -24.96 27.39
N GLU A 196 -18.45 -25.79 26.58
CA GLU A 196 -18.52 -27.26 26.75
C GLU A 196 -17.78 -27.78 27.99
N ARG A 197 -16.81 -27.02 28.50
CA ARG A 197 -15.91 -27.44 29.60
C ARG A 197 -16.21 -26.78 30.93
N ASP A 198 -16.81 -25.59 30.88
CA ASP A 198 -17.05 -24.75 32.03
C ASP A 198 -18.55 -24.44 32.13
N PRO A 199 -19.27 -25.12 33.05
CA PRO A 199 -20.69 -24.90 33.29
C PRO A 199 -21.03 -23.46 33.66
N ASP A 200 -20.12 -22.74 34.33
CA ASP A 200 -20.34 -21.35 34.72
C ASP A 200 -20.30 -20.45 33.48
N VAL A 201 -19.33 -20.66 32.58
CA VAL A 201 -19.29 -19.96 31.29
C VAL A 201 -20.52 -20.32 30.45
N GLN A 202 -20.97 -21.57 30.44
CA GLN A 202 -22.19 -21.99 29.75
C GLN A 202 -23.44 -21.29 30.28
N ALA A 203 -23.54 -21.10 31.59
CA ALA A 203 -24.66 -20.40 32.22
C ALA A 203 -24.59 -18.88 32.01
N LYS A 204 -23.39 -18.29 32.09
CA LYS A 204 -23.18 -16.84 31.98
C LYS A 204 -23.15 -16.34 30.55
N VAL A 205 -22.71 -17.13 29.56
CA VAL A 205 -22.73 -16.71 28.16
C VAL A 205 -24.02 -17.21 27.51
N GLY A 206 -25.05 -16.38 27.59
CA GLY A 206 -26.37 -16.69 27.07
C GLY A 206 -26.39 -16.74 25.54
N LEU A 207 -25.81 -15.76 24.85
CA LEU A 207 -25.92 -15.64 23.41
C LEU A 207 -24.56 -15.30 22.79
N VAL A 208 -24.14 -16.06 21.78
CA VAL A 208 -22.88 -15.84 21.07
C VAL A 208 -23.18 -15.24 19.70
N LEU A 209 -22.79 -13.97 19.54
CA LEU A 209 -22.91 -13.22 18.31
C LEU A 209 -21.52 -13.06 17.66
N THR A 210 -21.48 -13.04 16.33
CA THR A 210 -20.24 -12.76 15.58
C THR A 210 -20.55 -11.97 14.32
N PHE A 211 -19.50 -11.39 13.76
CA PHE A 211 -19.52 -10.79 12.44
C PHE A 211 -18.70 -11.60 11.42
N PHE A 212 -18.96 -11.40 10.13
CA PHE A 212 -18.14 -11.93 9.05
C PHE A 212 -16.76 -11.29 9.09
N CYS A 213 -15.74 -12.13 9.11
CA CYS A 213 -14.39 -11.69 9.41
C CYS A 213 -13.44 -11.98 8.26
N ALA A 214 -12.87 -10.92 7.72
CA ALA A 214 -11.79 -10.99 6.75
C ALA A 214 -10.40 -11.02 7.40
N GLY A 215 -10.31 -11.16 8.72
CA GLY A 215 -9.08 -11.21 9.50
C GLY A 215 -8.75 -9.88 10.17
N THR A 216 -8.03 -9.96 11.28
CA THR A 216 -7.73 -8.86 12.18
C THR A 216 -6.31 -8.37 11.95
N PRO A 217 -6.10 -7.17 11.40
CA PRO A 217 -4.79 -6.53 11.33
C PRO A 217 -4.17 -6.36 12.71
N SER A 218 -2.85 -6.29 12.79
CA SER A 218 -2.17 -5.83 14.00
C SER A 218 -2.34 -4.31 14.20
N THR A 219 -2.01 -3.82 15.38
CA THR A 219 -2.10 -2.40 15.72
C THR A 219 -1.19 -1.55 14.83
N SER A 220 -0.05 -2.09 14.39
CA SER A 220 0.81 -1.46 13.37
C SER A 220 0.06 -1.13 12.08
N GLY A 221 -0.97 -1.90 11.70
CA GLY A 221 -1.80 -1.58 10.53
C GLY A 221 -2.57 -0.28 10.67
N THR A 222 -3.17 -0.04 11.84
CA THR A 222 -3.89 1.21 12.15
C THR A 222 -2.92 2.38 12.23
N LEU A 223 -1.78 2.18 12.89
CA LEU A 223 -0.75 3.19 13.02
C LEU A 223 -0.15 3.59 11.66
N SER A 224 -0.02 2.63 10.74
CA SER A 224 0.43 2.90 9.38
C SER A 224 -0.57 3.76 8.58
N LEU A 225 -1.87 3.63 8.84
CA LEU A 225 -2.89 4.52 8.27
C LEU A 225 -2.82 5.92 8.88
N MET A 226 -2.63 6.02 10.19
CA MET A 226 -2.46 7.30 10.88
C MET A 226 -1.21 8.05 10.40
N GLU A 227 -0.12 7.33 10.20
CA GLU A 227 1.13 7.85 9.62
C GLU A 227 0.91 8.34 8.18
N GLN A 228 0.16 7.59 7.36
CA GLN A 228 -0.22 8.04 6.02
C GLN A 228 -1.02 9.34 6.03
N LEU A 229 -1.87 9.53 7.04
CA LEU A 229 -2.61 10.77 7.24
C LEU A 229 -1.76 11.88 7.87
N GLY A 230 -0.52 11.61 8.28
CA GLY A 230 0.34 12.55 8.99
C GLY A 230 -0.28 12.98 10.33
N VAL A 231 -0.80 12.03 11.11
CA VAL A 231 -1.37 12.26 12.45
C VAL A 231 -0.42 11.71 13.50
N ASN A 232 -0.05 12.54 14.48
CA ASN A 232 0.71 12.11 15.65
C ASN A 232 -0.20 11.42 16.66
N ARG A 233 0.32 10.38 17.33
CA ARG A 233 -0.42 9.61 18.34
C ARG A 233 -0.94 10.48 19.49
N SER A 234 -0.19 11.51 19.90
CA SER A 234 -0.56 12.42 20.99
C SER A 234 -1.82 13.22 20.72
N ASP A 235 -2.16 13.41 19.45
CA ASP A 235 -3.20 14.35 19.03
C ASP A 235 -4.50 13.63 18.67
N VAL A 236 -4.59 12.32 18.93
CA VAL A 236 -5.72 11.48 18.50
C VAL A 236 -6.73 11.37 19.62
N ARG A 237 -7.96 11.84 19.38
CA ARG A 237 -9.10 11.64 20.27
C ARG A 237 -9.83 10.34 19.94
N GLU A 238 -10.07 10.08 18.66
CA GLU A 238 -10.87 8.93 18.22
C GLU A 238 -10.36 8.35 16.90
N VAL A 239 -10.57 7.05 16.73
CA VAL A 239 -10.32 6.34 15.46
C VAL A 239 -11.56 5.55 15.07
N HIS A 240 -12.14 5.92 13.94
CA HIS A 240 -13.28 5.23 13.33
C HIS A 240 -12.80 4.49 12.09
N TYR A 241 -13.06 3.19 12.02
CA TYR A 241 -12.61 2.42 10.86
C TYR A 241 -13.56 2.53 9.68
N ARG A 242 -14.86 2.61 9.98
CA ARG A 242 -15.99 2.82 9.06
C ARG A 242 -17.30 2.92 9.87
N GLY A 243 -18.40 3.29 9.22
CA GLY A 243 -19.69 3.60 9.83
C GLY A 243 -20.10 5.06 9.55
N GLU A 244 -21.20 5.51 10.15
CA GLU A 244 -21.82 6.82 9.86
C GLU A 244 -22.23 6.93 8.38
N GLY A 245 -22.87 5.88 7.89
CA GLY A 245 -23.13 5.60 6.46
C GLY A 245 -22.36 4.37 5.97
N TRP A 246 -22.91 3.65 4.99
CA TRP A 246 -22.30 2.42 4.45
C TRP A 246 -21.53 2.74 3.15
N PRO A 247 -20.25 2.31 2.99
CA PRO A 247 -19.40 1.67 3.98
C PRO A 247 -18.89 2.60 5.07
N GLY A 248 -18.84 3.91 4.81
CA GLY A 248 -18.21 4.91 5.66
C GLY A 248 -16.69 5.01 5.42
N ASN A 249 -16.07 6.01 6.02
CA ASN A 249 -14.63 6.28 5.86
C ASN A 249 -13.84 5.85 7.09
N PHE A 250 -12.55 5.53 6.88
CA PHE A 250 -11.60 5.49 7.97
C PHE A 250 -11.31 6.94 8.39
N ARG A 251 -11.60 7.31 9.64
CA ARG A 251 -11.41 8.66 10.17
C ARG A 251 -10.52 8.63 11.41
N VAL A 252 -9.61 9.60 11.49
CA VAL A 252 -8.83 9.90 12.69
C VAL A 252 -9.23 11.30 13.13
N ILE A 253 -9.85 11.39 14.30
CA ILE A 253 -10.36 12.65 14.86
C ILE A 253 -9.31 13.20 15.82
N GLY A 254 -8.89 14.45 15.56
CA GLY A 254 -7.92 15.17 16.37
C GLY A 254 -8.54 15.77 17.66
N PRO A 255 -7.86 16.72 18.32
CA PRO A 255 -8.40 17.36 19.53
C PRO A 255 -9.69 18.15 19.25
N ALA A 256 -9.78 18.74 18.04
CA ALA A 256 -10.97 19.39 17.52
C ALA A 256 -11.50 18.63 16.29
N GLU A 257 -12.82 18.66 16.08
CA GLU A 257 -13.49 17.95 14.97
C GLU A 257 -13.00 18.44 13.59
N SER A 258 -12.62 19.73 13.50
CA SER A 258 -11.99 20.35 12.32
C SER A 258 -10.68 19.68 11.89
N ASN A 259 -10.06 18.92 12.78
CA ASN A 259 -8.78 18.24 12.53
C ASN A 259 -9.00 16.77 12.09
N THR A 260 -10.23 16.40 11.74
CA THR A 260 -10.55 15.07 11.21
C THR A 260 -9.80 14.84 9.90
N LYS A 261 -9.03 13.76 9.84
CA LYS A 261 -8.43 13.25 8.60
C LYS A 261 -9.08 11.93 8.23
N ALA A 262 -9.27 11.68 6.93
CA ALA A 262 -9.99 10.52 6.47
C ALA A 262 -9.36 9.85 5.24
N LEU A 263 -9.61 8.55 5.11
CA LEU A 263 -9.37 7.76 3.90
C LEU A 263 -10.66 7.05 3.52
N SER A 264 -10.87 6.80 2.24
CA SER A 264 -11.96 5.93 1.81
C SER A 264 -11.80 4.51 2.39
N TYR A 265 -12.91 3.76 2.44
CA TYR A 265 -12.87 2.36 2.86
C TYR A 265 -11.89 1.54 2.00
N GLU A 266 -11.86 1.75 0.68
CA GLU A 266 -10.98 1.01 -0.22
C GLU A 266 -9.49 1.28 0.04
N GLU A 267 -9.12 2.56 0.21
CA GLU A 267 -7.75 2.98 0.51
C GLU A 267 -7.26 2.43 1.86
N SER A 268 -8.09 2.54 2.89
CA SER A 268 -7.75 2.09 4.24
C SER A 268 -7.69 0.56 4.34
N TRP A 269 -8.65 -0.14 3.73
CA TRP A 269 -8.74 -1.60 3.82
C TRP A 269 -7.55 -2.28 3.17
N GLY A 270 -7.12 -1.81 1.99
CA GLY A 270 -5.95 -2.35 1.28
C GLY A 270 -4.70 -2.41 2.18
N ARG A 271 -4.43 -1.33 2.93
CA ARG A 271 -3.27 -1.21 3.82
C ARG A 271 -3.45 -1.97 5.15
N LEU A 272 -4.66 -2.04 5.70
CA LEU A 272 -4.94 -2.88 6.87
C LEU A 272 -4.70 -4.36 6.59
N THR A 273 -5.11 -4.85 5.41
CA THR A 273 -5.00 -6.28 5.09
C THR A 273 -3.56 -6.80 5.02
N SER A 274 -2.57 -5.93 4.74
CA SER A 274 -1.16 -6.31 4.66
C SER A 274 -0.54 -6.61 6.03
N HIS A 275 -1.16 -6.13 7.11
CA HIS A 275 -0.74 -6.29 8.50
C HIS A 275 -1.44 -7.46 9.22
N ARG A 276 -2.07 -8.39 8.47
CA ARG A 276 -2.72 -9.56 9.06
C ARG A 276 -1.68 -10.57 9.57
N PRO A 277 -1.85 -11.11 10.80
CA PRO A 277 -0.96 -12.12 11.33
C PRO A 277 -1.07 -13.44 10.54
N LEU A 278 -0.04 -14.28 10.68
CA LEU A 278 0.02 -15.59 10.02
C LEU A 278 -1.27 -16.41 10.24
N ARG A 279 -1.69 -16.54 11.51
CA ARG A 279 -2.90 -17.28 11.88
C ARG A 279 -4.14 -16.87 11.07
N CYS A 280 -4.35 -15.59 10.80
CA CYS A 280 -5.48 -15.17 9.96
C CYS A 280 -5.41 -15.82 8.58
N ASN A 281 -4.24 -15.89 7.95
CA ASN A 281 -4.06 -16.51 6.63
C ASN A 281 -4.31 -18.02 6.63
N LEU A 282 -4.34 -18.66 7.80
CA LEU A 282 -4.65 -20.07 7.98
C LEU A 282 -6.06 -20.31 8.53
N CYS A 283 -6.91 -19.29 8.66
CA CYS A 283 -8.26 -19.40 9.23
C CYS A 283 -9.24 -20.11 8.28
N ALA A 284 -10.01 -21.06 8.81
CA ALA A 284 -11.10 -21.74 8.11
C ALA A 284 -12.46 -21.07 8.28
N ASP A 285 -12.63 -20.26 9.32
CA ASP A 285 -13.92 -19.67 9.67
C ASP A 285 -13.91 -18.14 9.48
N GLY A 286 -14.54 -17.69 8.40
CA GLY A 286 -14.83 -16.27 8.16
C GLY A 286 -16.32 -15.92 8.32
N LEU A 287 -17.20 -16.92 8.47
CA LEU A 287 -18.65 -16.75 8.48
C LEU A 287 -19.30 -17.09 9.83
N GLY A 288 -18.47 -17.37 10.86
CA GLY A 288 -18.94 -17.51 12.22
C GLY A 288 -19.76 -18.76 12.47
N ARG A 289 -19.23 -19.94 12.10
CA ARG A 289 -19.98 -21.20 12.09
C ARG A 289 -20.46 -21.65 13.48
N VAL A 290 -19.71 -21.28 14.51
CA VAL A 290 -19.89 -21.69 15.91
C VAL A 290 -20.56 -20.64 16.79
N ALA A 291 -21.08 -19.57 16.19
CA ALA A 291 -21.93 -18.58 16.87
C ALA A 291 -23.40 -18.99 16.81
N ASP A 292 -24.25 -18.39 17.64
CA ASP A 292 -25.71 -18.53 17.55
C ASP A 292 -26.26 -17.75 16.35
N ILE A 293 -25.73 -16.54 16.12
CA ILE A 293 -26.04 -15.67 14.99
C ILE A 293 -24.74 -15.06 14.46
N ALA A 294 -24.56 -15.08 13.14
CA ALA A 294 -23.46 -14.39 12.46
C ALA A 294 -24.00 -13.35 11.49
N CYS A 295 -23.50 -12.12 11.57
CA CYS A 295 -23.90 -11.03 10.67
C CYS A 295 -22.76 -10.57 9.78
N GLY A 296 -23.06 -10.04 8.60
CA GLY A 296 -22.06 -9.32 7.81
C GLY A 296 -22.67 -8.50 6.71
N ASP A 297 -21.83 -7.81 5.96
CA ASP A 297 -22.30 -6.84 4.97
C ASP A 297 -22.97 -7.53 3.77
N ALA A 298 -24.11 -6.99 3.34
CA ALA A 298 -24.81 -7.42 2.12
C ALA A 298 -24.23 -6.73 0.86
N TRP A 299 -22.92 -6.87 0.61
CA TRP A 299 -22.18 -6.14 -0.44
C TRP A 299 -22.79 -6.21 -1.87
N GLU A 300 -23.58 -7.22 -2.17
CA GLU A 300 -24.31 -7.38 -3.42
C GLU A 300 -25.43 -6.34 -3.63
N GLN A 301 -25.92 -5.74 -2.54
CA GLN A 301 -26.93 -4.68 -2.52
C GLN A 301 -26.33 -3.29 -2.39
N TYR A 302 -25.00 -3.16 -2.32
CA TYR A 302 -24.36 -1.88 -2.05
C TYR A 302 -24.49 -0.94 -3.26
N GLU A 303 -25.16 0.20 -3.05
CA GLU A 303 -25.27 1.29 -4.02
C GLU A 303 -24.38 2.47 -3.61
N GLN A 304 -23.70 3.11 -4.56
CA GLN A 304 -22.85 4.27 -4.27
C GLN A 304 -23.71 5.49 -3.90
N ASN A 305 -23.38 6.14 -2.78
CA ASN A 305 -23.97 7.37 -2.20
C ASN A 305 -25.29 7.17 -1.41
N GLY A 306 -25.22 7.36 -0.09
CA GLY A 306 -26.39 7.52 0.78
C GLY A 306 -27.03 6.22 1.28
N ASP A 307 -26.44 5.05 0.99
CA ASP A 307 -26.97 3.77 1.45
C ASP A 307 -26.89 3.65 2.99
N PRO A 308 -28.04 3.46 3.67
CA PRO A 308 -28.12 3.34 5.12
C PRO A 308 -27.67 1.97 5.67
N GLY A 309 -27.22 1.06 4.82
CA GLY A 309 -26.65 -0.21 5.26
C GLY A 309 -27.68 -1.34 5.36
N ARG A 310 -27.28 -2.53 4.89
CA ARG A 310 -27.98 -3.81 5.11
C ARG A 310 -26.98 -4.88 5.56
N SER A 311 -27.43 -5.75 6.47
CA SER A 311 -26.64 -6.90 6.94
C SER A 311 -27.31 -8.22 6.56
N ILE A 312 -26.52 -9.16 6.09
CA ILE A 312 -26.87 -10.58 6.03
C ILE A 312 -26.80 -11.15 7.45
N VAL A 313 -27.75 -12.02 7.79
CA VAL A 313 -27.85 -12.72 9.07
C VAL A 313 -27.91 -14.23 8.81
N LEU A 314 -26.96 -14.97 9.39
CA LEU A 314 -26.95 -16.43 9.41
C LEU A 314 -27.35 -16.90 10.80
N VAL A 315 -28.51 -17.54 10.91
CA VAL A 315 -28.99 -18.13 12.16
C VAL A 315 -28.50 -19.56 12.24
N ARG A 316 -27.78 -19.91 13.30
CA ARG A 316 -27.09 -21.21 13.44
C ARG A 316 -27.71 -22.13 14.48
N THR A 317 -28.39 -21.56 15.48
CA THR A 317 -28.99 -22.31 16.59
C THR A 317 -30.45 -21.91 16.81
N GLU A 318 -31.23 -22.79 17.43
CA GLU A 318 -32.62 -22.49 17.81
C GLU A 318 -32.71 -21.31 18.79
N LYS A 319 -31.69 -21.14 19.63
CA LYS A 319 -31.56 -19.97 20.50
C LYS A 319 -31.41 -18.69 19.68
N GLY A 320 -30.52 -18.70 18.69
CA GLY A 320 -30.37 -17.59 17.74
C GLY A 320 -31.67 -17.29 16.99
N ARG A 321 -32.37 -18.32 16.52
CA ARG A 321 -33.70 -18.17 15.85
C ARG A 321 -34.70 -17.50 16.77
N THR A 322 -34.79 -17.96 18.02
CA THR A 322 -35.75 -17.44 19.01
C THR A 322 -35.48 -15.96 19.31
N ILE A 323 -34.22 -15.60 19.57
CA ILE A 323 -33.82 -14.20 19.82
C ILE A 323 -34.08 -13.32 18.61
N LEU A 324 -33.71 -13.76 17.39
CA LEU A 324 -33.92 -12.97 16.19
C LEU A 324 -35.42 -12.73 15.93
N ALA A 325 -36.25 -13.76 16.06
CA ALA A 325 -37.69 -13.64 15.91
C ALA A 325 -38.32 -12.74 16.99
N GLY A 326 -37.81 -12.81 18.22
CA GLY A 326 -38.19 -11.91 19.31
C GLY A 326 -37.88 -10.45 19.00
N ALA A 327 -36.66 -10.17 18.54
CA ALA A 327 -36.22 -8.82 18.15
C ALA A 327 -37.03 -8.25 16.98
N VAL A 328 -37.43 -9.08 16.01
CA VAL A 328 -38.35 -8.67 14.92
C VAL A 328 -39.72 -8.29 15.48
N ARG A 329 -40.32 -9.15 16.32
CA ARG A 329 -41.64 -8.90 16.92
C ARG A 329 -41.65 -7.66 17.82
N ALA A 330 -40.57 -7.44 18.56
CA ALA A 330 -40.39 -6.28 19.41
C ALA A 330 -39.97 -5.01 18.65
N GLY A 331 -39.77 -5.10 17.33
CA GLY A 331 -39.50 -3.94 16.48
C GLY A 331 -38.08 -3.38 16.58
N TYR A 332 -37.08 -4.18 16.99
CA TYR A 332 -35.66 -3.77 17.04
C TYR A 332 -34.94 -3.93 15.69
N VAL A 333 -35.44 -4.84 14.84
CA VAL A 333 -34.84 -5.14 13.53
C VAL A 333 -35.93 -5.39 12.49
N THR A 334 -35.64 -5.03 11.23
CA THR A 334 -36.45 -5.36 10.05
C THR A 334 -35.66 -6.35 9.20
N LEU A 335 -36.31 -7.44 8.78
CA LEU A 335 -35.69 -8.53 8.03
C LEU A 335 -36.50 -8.94 6.80
N GLU A 336 -35.80 -9.37 5.75
CA GLU A 336 -36.30 -9.98 4.54
C GLU A 336 -35.63 -11.34 4.34
N ARG A 337 -36.38 -12.33 3.80
CA ARG A 337 -35.81 -13.67 3.55
C ARG A 337 -34.72 -13.58 2.50
N ALA A 338 -33.59 -14.23 2.76
CA ALA A 338 -32.48 -14.34 1.83
C ALA A 338 -32.07 -15.81 1.64
N GLY A 339 -31.37 -16.09 0.54
CA GLY A 339 -30.88 -17.42 0.20
C GLY A 339 -29.38 -17.56 0.38
N ALA A 340 -28.88 -18.79 0.28
CA ALA A 340 -27.43 -19.06 0.27
C ALA A 340 -26.69 -18.30 -0.85
N GLU A 341 -27.35 -18.10 -1.99
CA GLU A 341 -26.83 -17.36 -3.14
C GLU A 341 -26.52 -15.89 -2.83
N ASN A 342 -27.30 -15.23 -1.96
CA ASN A 342 -27.03 -13.88 -1.48
C ASN A 342 -25.67 -13.85 -0.78
N VAL A 343 -25.48 -14.75 0.19
CA VAL A 343 -24.21 -14.89 0.94
C VAL A 343 -23.03 -15.18 0.00
N LEU A 344 -23.23 -16.07 -0.99
CA LEU A 344 -22.18 -16.45 -1.94
C LEU A 344 -21.74 -15.26 -2.83
N ARG A 345 -22.68 -14.40 -3.24
CA ARG A 345 -22.40 -13.17 -4.01
C ARG A 345 -21.74 -12.11 -3.13
N ALA A 346 -22.33 -11.85 -1.97
CA ALA A 346 -21.86 -10.86 -0.98
C ALA A 346 -20.43 -11.11 -0.50
N GLN A 347 -20.08 -12.38 -0.28
CA GLN A 347 -18.87 -12.77 0.46
C GLN A 347 -17.88 -13.60 -0.39
N SER A 348 -17.88 -13.42 -1.71
CA SER A 348 -16.99 -14.12 -2.65
C SER A 348 -15.52 -14.15 -2.21
N ASN A 349 -14.99 -13.01 -1.74
CA ASN A 349 -13.61 -12.89 -1.24
C ASN A 349 -13.31 -13.79 -0.02
N LEU A 350 -14.25 -13.93 0.93
CA LEU A 350 -14.08 -14.80 2.10
C LEU A 350 -14.09 -16.28 1.68
N LEU A 351 -14.99 -16.63 0.77
CA LEU A 351 -15.18 -17.98 0.27
C LEU A 351 -13.97 -18.44 -0.55
N ASP A 352 -13.48 -17.62 -1.49
CA ASP A 352 -12.31 -17.93 -2.31
C ASP A 352 -11.05 -18.10 -1.45
N ARG A 353 -10.91 -17.27 -0.42
CA ARG A 353 -9.84 -17.43 0.56
C ARG A 353 -9.95 -18.78 1.27
N ARG A 354 -11.13 -19.22 1.69
CA ARG A 354 -11.31 -20.52 2.36
C ARG A 354 -11.10 -21.69 1.39
N ARG A 355 -11.59 -21.61 0.16
CA ARG A 355 -11.37 -22.65 -0.86
C ARG A 355 -9.88 -22.89 -1.12
N GLY A 356 -9.05 -21.86 -1.04
CA GLY A 356 -7.60 -21.99 -1.10
C GLY A 356 -6.90 -22.52 0.17
N LEU A 357 -7.63 -22.68 1.29
CA LEU A 357 -7.02 -22.98 2.59
C LEU A 357 -6.37 -24.35 2.66
N PHE A 358 -7.00 -25.40 2.11
CA PHE A 358 -6.41 -26.74 2.13
C PHE A 358 -5.01 -26.75 1.50
N GLY A 359 -4.84 -26.10 0.34
CA GLY A 359 -3.54 -25.97 -0.30
C GLY A 359 -2.51 -25.21 0.54
N ARG A 360 -2.93 -24.21 1.33
CA ARG A 360 -2.05 -23.54 2.30
C ARG A 360 -1.63 -24.46 3.42
N LEU A 361 -2.58 -25.19 4.03
CA LEU A 361 -2.31 -26.14 5.11
C LEU A 361 -1.39 -27.28 4.64
N LEU A 362 -1.60 -27.77 3.42
CA LEU A 362 -0.73 -28.77 2.78
C LEU A 362 0.71 -28.24 2.64
N ALA A 363 0.89 -26.99 2.20
CA ALA A 363 2.21 -26.39 2.09
C ALA A 363 2.95 -26.30 3.44
N PHE A 364 2.24 -26.00 4.54
CA PHE A 364 2.82 -26.01 5.89
C PHE A 364 3.24 -27.42 6.32
N ARG A 365 2.36 -28.42 6.09
CA ARG A 365 2.67 -29.83 6.38
C ARG A 365 3.88 -30.35 5.61
N LEU A 366 4.00 -30.00 4.32
CA LEU A 366 5.13 -30.39 3.49
C LEU A 366 6.48 -29.86 4.00
N LEU A 367 6.48 -28.74 4.72
CA LEU A 367 7.69 -28.14 5.33
C LEU A 367 7.84 -28.46 6.83
N GLY A 368 7.04 -29.40 7.36
CA GLY A 368 7.13 -29.84 8.75
C GLY A 368 6.72 -28.80 9.79
N ALA A 369 6.02 -27.73 9.37
CA ALA A 369 5.48 -26.72 10.27
C ALA A 369 4.10 -27.16 10.79
N PRO A 370 3.79 -26.96 12.09
CA PRO A 370 2.50 -27.30 12.65
C PRO A 370 1.39 -26.44 12.03
N ILE A 371 0.18 -27.00 12.01
CA ILE A 371 -1.03 -26.32 11.56
C ILE A 371 -2.17 -26.53 12.56
N PRO A 372 -3.14 -25.61 12.63
CA PRO A 372 -4.37 -25.86 13.36
C PRO A 372 -5.18 -27.00 12.74
N THR A 373 -5.92 -27.74 13.56
CA THR A 373 -6.90 -28.73 13.10
C THR A 373 -8.27 -28.08 12.91
N TYR A 374 -8.97 -28.48 11.85
CA TYR A 374 -10.27 -27.94 11.47
C TYR A 374 -11.27 -29.08 11.24
N GLU A 375 -12.34 -29.09 12.03
CA GLU A 375 -13.43 -30.07 11.92
C GLU A 375 -14.69 -29.40 11.41
N GLY A 376 -15.44 -30.10 10.56
CA GLY A 376 -16.67 -29.59 9.94
C GLY A 376 -16.48 -28.70 8.71
N PHE A 377 -15.28 -28.22 8.36
CA PHE A 377 -15.06 -27.18 7.32
C PHE A 377 -14.96 -27.65 5.86
N SER A 378 -15.16 -28.93 5.53
CA SER A 378 -15.12 -29.47 4.15
C SER A 378 -13.95 -29.00 3.27
N LEU A 379 -12.79 -28.67 3.86
CA LEU A 379 -11.71 -27.91 3.22
C LEU A 379 -11.17 -28.54 1.94
N PHE A 380 -11.04 -29.87 1.92
CA PHE A 380 -10.57 -30.59 0.73
C PHE A 380 -11.58 -30.51 -0.42
N ARG A 381 -12.87 -30.65 -0.14
CA ARG A 381 -13.95 -30.51 -1.13
C ARG A 381 -13.93 -29.12 -1.75
N SER A 382 -13.92 -28.07 -0.92
CA SER A 382 -13.84 -26.67 -1.39
C SER A 382 -12.58 -26.40 -2.22
N TRP A 383 -11.43 -27.00 -1.86
CA TRP A 383 -10.20 -26.88 -2.65
C TRP A 383 -10.25 -27.62 -3.99
N ARG A 384 -11.01 -28.72 -4.08
CA ARG A 384 -11.22 -29.42 -5.35
C ARG A 384 -12.00 -28.58 -6.37
N GLN A 385 -12.80 -27.62 -5.92
CA GLN A 385 -13.67 -26.79 -6.78
C GLN A 385 -12.95 -25.62 -7.48
N ILE A 386 -11.77 -25.17 -7.02
CA ILE A 386 -11.08 -23.98 -7.58
C ILE A 386 -10.22 -24.25 -8.83
N GLY A 387 -10.21 -25.49 -9.34
CA GLY A 387 -9.47 -25.90 -10.54
C GLY A 387 -7.94 -26.08 -10.34
N LEU A 388 -7.34 -26.93 -11.17
CA LEU A 388 -5.95 -27.41 -10.98
C LEU A 388 -4.90 -26.28 -10.94
N ARG A 389 -5.05 -25.26 -11.78
CA ARG A 389 -4.12 -24.12 -11.81
C ARG A 389 -4.15 -23.31 -10.51
N ALA A 390 -5.34 -23.09 -9.94
CA ALA A 390 -5.46 -22.37 -8.67
C ALA A 390 -4.96 -23.23 -7.50
N GLN A 391 -5.25 -24.53 -7.51
CA GLN A 391 -4.72 -25.49 -6.54
C GLN A 391 -3.19 -25.43 -6.47
N LEU A 392 -2.51 -25.60 -7.61
CA LEU A 392 -1.04 -25.52 -7.67
C LEU A 392 -0.52 -24.15 -7.22
N ARG A 393 -1.18 -23.06 -7.63
CA ARG A 393 -0.82 -21.69 -7.21
C ARG A 393 -0.93 -21.50 -5.69
N THR A 394 -1.96 -22.05 -5.06
CA THR A 394 -2.16 -21.96 -3.59
C THR A 394 -1.05 -22.69 -2.84
N VAL A 395 -0.66 -23.90 -3.27
CA VAL A 395 0.40 -24.69 -2.64
C VAL A 395 1.77 -24.06 -2.88
N LEU A 396 2.18 -23.90 -4.15
CA LEU A 396 3.51 -23.40 -4.51
C LEU A 396 3.74 -21.96 -4.03
N GLY A 397 2.71 -21.11 -4.14
CA GLY A 397 2.76 -19.75 -3.62
C GLY A 397 2.92 -19.69 -2.10
N THR A 398 2.35 -20.66 -1.38
CA THR A 398 2.47 -20.74 0.08
C THR A 398 3.81 -21.32 0.50
N LEU A 399 4.31 -22.38 -0.17
CA LEU A 399 5.66 -22.91 0.04
C LEU A 399 6.71 -21.80 -0.10
N ARG A 400 6.61 -21.00 -1.18
CA ARG A 400 7.49 -19.84 -1.39
C ARG A 400 7.41 -18.85 -0.22
N ARG A 401 6.21 -18.51 0.27
CA ARG A 401 6.04 -17.58 1.40
C ARG A 401 6.59 -18.13 2.72
N ILE A 402 6.36 -19.42 3.00
CA ILE A 402 6.87 -20.08 4.21
C ILE A 402 8.41 -19.97 4.23
N VAL A 403 9.06 -20.29 3.11
CA VAL A 403 10.52 -20.19 2.98
C VAL A 403 11.00 -18.74 3.09
N GLN A 404 10.39 -17.81 2.36
CA GLN A 404 10.78 -16.40 2.35
C GLN A 404 10.61 -15.70 3.70
N ARG A 405 9.58 -16.07 4.48
CA ARG A 405 9.25 -15.45 5.77
C ARG A 405 9.76 -16.27 6.96
N GLY A 406 10.46 -17.37 6.74
CA GLY A 406 10.99 -18.21 7.81
C GLY A 406 9.93 -18.92 8.66
N TRP A 407 8.69 -19.08 8.18
CA TRP A 407 7.58 -19.66 8.96
C TRP A 407 7.72 -21.15 9.28
N PHE A 408 8.77 -21.80 8.76
CA PHE A 408 9.16 -23.17 9.11
C PHE A 408 10.04 -23.24 10.37
N ARG A 409 10.45 -22.09 10.92
CA ARG A 409 11.23 -21.99 12.16
C ARG A 409 10.31 -21.60 13.31
N ARG A 410 10.49 -22.30 14.45
CA ARG A 410 9.86 -21.96 15.73
C ARG A 410 10.48 -20.66 16.24
N ARG A 411 9.66 -19.71 16.72
CA ARG A 411 10.14 -18.49 17.38
C ARG A 411 10.35 -18.78 18.85
N ASP A 412 11.28 -18.06 19.48
CA ASP A 412 11.40 -18.07 20.93
C ASP A 412 10.52 -16.94 21.49
N SER A 413 9.48 -17.27 22.25
CA SER A 413 8.58 -16.28 22.86
C SER A 413 9.08 -15.76 24.22
N SER A 414 10.22 -16.26 24.71
CA SER A 414 10.84 -15.78 25.95
C SER A 414 11.55 -14.42 25.83
N GLU A 415 11.88 -13.98 24.61
CA GLU A 415 12.33 -12.61 24.35
C GLU A 415 11.13 -11.66 24.24
N ALA A 416 10.63 -11.18 25.38
CA ALA A 416 9.62 -10.13 25.39
C ALA A 416 10.19 -8.83 24.78
N PRO A 417 9.49 -8.17 23.83
CA PRO A 417 9.87 -6.81 23.43
C PRO A 417 9.74 -5.89 24.66
N PRO A 418 10.63 -4.89 24.81
CA PRO A 418 10.65 -4.03 26.00
C PRO A 418 9.28 -3.38 26.19
N GLN A 419 8.74 -3.52 27.40
CA GLN A 419 7.49 -2.93 27.82
C GLN A 419 7.66 -1.40 27.86
N THR A 420 6.86 -0.67 27.09
CA THR A 420 6.73 0.78 27.28
C THR A 420 5.94 1.01 28.56
N ALA A 421 6.64 1.47 29.60
CA ALA A 421 6.06 1.92 30.87
C ALA A 421 5.05 3.05 30.66
N GLU A 422 4.00 3.06 31.49
CA GLU A 422 2.99 4.12 31.57
C GLU A 422 3.63 5.49 31.86
N PRO A 423 3.15 6.59 31.28
CA PRO A 423 3.70 7.91 31.55
C PRO A 423 3.17 8.45 32.88
N SER A 424 4.04 8.43 33.90
CA SER A 424 3.84 9.24 35.11
C SER A 424 3.89 10.73 34.75
N ARG A 425 2.82 11.44 35.12
CA ARG A 425 2.71 12.90 35.05
C ARG A 425 3.82 13.55 35.86
N THR A 426 4.73 14.28 35.21
CA THR A 426 5.24 15.61 35.61
C THR A 426 6.39 16.04 34.70
N ALA A 427 6.48 17.35 34.47
CA ALA A 427 7.55 18.13 33.84
C ALA A 427 7.32 18.51 32.37
N ALA A 428 6.69 19.67 32.22
CA ALA A 428 6.77 20.51 31.03
C ALA A 428 8.22 20.97 30.78
N GLY A 429 8.54 21.15 29.51
CA GLY A 429 9.66 22.00 29.07
C GLY A 429 10.98 21.27 28.87
N ARG A 430 11.18 20.74 27.66
CA ARG A 430 12.34 21.06 26.80
C ARG A 430 12.20 20.30 25.48
N ILE A 431 12.30 21.08 24.41
CA ILE A 431 12.43 20.64 23.03
C ILE A 431 13.62 19.68 22.97
N PHE A 432 13.38 18.40 22.74
CA PHE A 432 14.40 17.44 22.36
C PHE A 432 14.18 17.08 20.89
N ALA A 433 15.03 17.66 20.04
CA ALA A 433 15.42 17.02 18.80
C ALA A 433 16.04 15.68 19.17
N THR A 434 15.30 14.59 18.98
CA THR A 434 15.83 13.25 19.20
C THR A 434 16.63 12.86 17.96
N GLU A 435 17.95 13.02 18.07
CA GLU A 435 18.92 12.33 17.24
C GLU A 435 18.53 10.85 17.12
N MET A 436 18.27 10.41 15.88
CA MET A 436 18.19 9.01 15.55
C MET A 436 19.51 8.36 15.94
N SER A 437 19.48 7.57 17.00
CA SER A 437 20.57 6.67 17.38
C SER A 437 20.95 5.82 16.17
N SER A 438 22.09 6.15 15.56
CA SER A 438 22.74 5.36 14.52
C SER A 438 23.31 4.09 15.16
N ALA A 439 22.51 3.04 15.24
CA ALA A 439 23.09 1.71 15.11
C ALA A 439 23.70 1.69 13.70
N ALA A 440 25.03 1.81 13.62
CA ALA A 440 25.76 1.94 12.37
C ALA A 440 25.45 0.73 11.46
N GLN A 441 24.46 0.88 10.58
CA GLN A 441 24.18 -0.12 9.55
C GLN A 441 25.40 -0.19 8.65
N ARG A 442 25.88 -1.42 8.40
CA ARG A 442 26.98 -1.61 7.46
C ARG A 442 26.62 -0.94 6.12
N PRO A 443 27.55 -0.24 5.47
CA PRO A 443 27.29 0.34 4.16
C PRO A 443 26.88 -0.77 3.19
N LEU A 444 25.78 -0.57 2.49
CA LEU A 444 25.30 -1.46 1.44
C LEU A 444 26.18 -1.33 0.21
N ARG A 445 26.23 -2.40 -0.58
CA ARG A 445 26.83 -2.37 -1.90
C ARG A 445 25.73 -2.47 -2.95
N VAL A 446 25.53 -1.41 -3.72
CA VAL A 446 24.43 -1.29 -4.69
C VAL A 446 25.01 -1.18 -6.10
N CYS A 447 24.44 -1.92 -7.05
CA CYS A 447 24.78 -1.77 -8.47
C CYS A 447 23.62 -1.16 -9.26
N HIS A 448 23.83 -0.01 -9.87
CA HIS A 448 22.94 0.57 -10.85
C HIS A 448 23.29 0.07 -12.25
N LEU A 449 22.31 -0.39 -13.02
CA LEU A 449 22.47 -0.80 -14.41
C LEU A 449 21.53 0.02 -15.29
N ALA A 450 22.08 0.83 -16.19
CA ALA A 450 21.31 1.71 -17.05
C ALA A 450 21.85 1.72 -18.49
N TYR A 451 20.97 1.56 -19.47
CA TYR A 451 21.32 1.79 -20.89
C TYR A 451 21.28 3.29 -21.24
N SER A 452 21.99 4.09 -20.46
CA SER A 452 22.06 5.54 -20.60
C SER A 452 23.49 6.05 -20.41
N PHE A 453 23.71 7.33 -20.70
CA PHE A 453 24.96 8.01 -20.37
C PHE A 453 24.80 8.60 -18.97
N TYR A 454 25.52 8.06 -17.99
CA TYR A 454 25.40 8.44 -16.58
C TYR A 454 25.44 9.96 -16.38
N GLU A 455 26.34 10.65 -17.08
CA GLU A 455 26.58 12.10 -16.95
C GLU A 455 25.38 12.98 -17.33
N ASN A 456 24.36 12.41 -17.98
CA ASN A 456 23.17 13.13 -18.44
C ASN A 456 21.87 12.55 -17.86
N ASP A 457 21.96 11.51 -17.05
CA ASP A 457 20.80 10.81 -16.50
C ASP A 457 20.61 11.24 -15.05
N ASN A 458 19.90 12.35 -14.88
CA ASN A 458 19.70 12.98 -13.57
C ASN A 458 19.05 12.00 -12.58
N ARG A 459 18.14 11.13 -13.04
CA ARG A 459 17.48 10.16 -12.18
C ARG A 459 18.47 9.12 -11.64
N VAL A 460 19.32 8.56 -12.51
CA VAL A 460 20.34 7.58 -12.10
C VAL A 460 21.40 8.23 -11.21
N ILE A 461 21.87 9.44 -11.55
CA ILE A 461 22.80 10.21 -10.73
C ILE A 461 22.25 10.39 -9.32
N ARG A 462 21.00 10.82 -9.19
CA ARG A 462 20.39 11.15 -7.89
C ARG A 462 20.24 9.94 -6.98
N TYR A 463 19.81 8.81 -7.54
CA TYR A 463 19.76 7.58 -6.76
C TYR A 463 21.15 7.13 -6.30
N ALA A 464 22.16 7.21 -7.18
CA ALA A 464 23.52 6.82 -6.85
C ALA A 464 24.15 7.75 -5.81
N GLU A 465 23.98 9.06 -5.97
CA GLU A 465 24.52 10.07 -5.07
C GLU A 465 23.84 10.07 -3.70
N ALA A 466 22.53 9.83 -3.63
CA ALA A 466 21.83 9.72 -2.34
C ALA A 466 22.32 8.52 -1.52
N LEU A 467 22.54 7.36 -2.17
CA LEU A 467 23.14 6.19 -1.49
C LEU A 467 24.59 6.46 -1.08
N ALA A 468 25.38 7.09 -1.96
CA ALA A 468 26.76 7.44 -1.63
C ALA A 468 26.84 8.44 -0.46
N ALA A 469 25.93 9.41 -0.38
CA ALA A 469 25.81 10.37 0.72
C ALA A 469 25.44 9.69 2.04
N ARG A 470 24.66 8.60 1.98
CA ARG A 470 24.36 7.73 3.13
C ARG A 470 25.55 6.87 3.58
N GLY A 471 26.62 6.82 2.79
CA GLY A 471 27.83 6.04 3.06
C GLY A 471 27.88 4.69 2.32
N ASP A 472 26.87 4.35 1.53
CA ASP A 472 26.87 3.13 0.72
C ASP A 472 27.90 3.19 -0.42
N GLU A 473 28.29 2.02 -0.91
CA GLU A 473 29.11 1.90 -2.12
C GLU A 473 28.23 1.64 -3.34
N VAL A 474 28.42 2.43 -4.39
CA VAL A 474 27.59 2.36 -5.60
C VAL A 474 28.45 2.11 -6.83
N ASP A 475 28.21 1.00 -7.51
CA ASP A 475 28.75 0.76 -8.85
C ASP A 475 27.66 1.07 -9.89
N VAL A 476 28.00 1.79 -10.95
CA VAL A 476 27.07 2.12 -12.05
C VAL A 476 27.60 1.54 -13.36
N ILE A 477 26.83 0.68 -14.02
CA ILE A 477 27.14 0.15 -15.35
C ILE A 477 26.34 0.94 -16.39
N ALA A 478 27.04 1.67 -17.26
CA ALA A 478 26.46 2.63 -18.19
C ALA A 478 27.16 2.65 -19.57
N LEU A 479 26.62 3.44 -20.51
CA LEU A 479 27.21 3.68 -21.83
C LEU A 479 28.46 4.60 -21.76
N ARG A 480 29.30 4.51 -22.80
CA ARG A 480 30.55 5.29 -22.98
C ARG A 480 30.41 6.31 -24.12
N ARG A 481 30.84 7.56 -23.90
CA ARG A 481 31.07 8.57 -24.95
C ARG A 481 32.54 8.64 -25.39
N ASP A 482 32.79 9.13 -26.60
CA ASP A 482 34.13 9.14 -27.22
C ASP A 482 35.09 10.22 -26.71
N ARG A 483 34.61 11.21 -25.95
CA ARG A 483 35.45 12.27 -25.36
C ARG A 483 34.88 12.70 -24.01
N GLN A 484 35.47 12.26 -22.89
CA GLN A 484 35.42 13.01 -21.62
C GLN A 484 36.27 12.41 -20.49
N ALA A 485 36.89 13.32 -19.74
CA ALA A 485 37.53 13.08 -18.44
C ALA A 485 36.47 13.01 -17.32
N SER A 486 36.71 12.18 -16.29
CA SER A 486 35.84 12.08 -15.11
C SER A 486 35.80 13.41 -14.36
N LYS A 487 34.66 14.11 -14.34
CA LYS A 487 34.45 15.24 -13.44
C LYS A 487 33.49 14.86 -12.31
N GLY A 488 33.85 15.27 -11.09
CA GLY A 488 32.93 15.44 -9.96
C GLY A 488 32.24 14.19 -9.41
N GLN A 489 32.85 13.01 -9.47
CA GLN A 489 32.26 11.81 -8.86
C GLN A 489 32.56 11.76 -7.37
N SER A 490 31.53 11.50 -6.55
CA SER A 490 31.73 11.13 -5.14
C SER A 490 32.72 9.96 -5.04
N LYS A 491 33.59 9.95 -4.02
CA LYS A 491 34.58 8.88 -3.80
C LYS A 491 33.96 7.47 -3.71
N ARG A 492 32.64 7.38 -3.49
CA ARG A 492 31.88 6.12 -3.31
C ARG A 492 31.03 5.70 -4.52
N VAL A 493 31.04 6.46 -5.62
CA VAL A 493 30.33 6.11 -6.87
C VAL A 493 31.35 5.73 -7.95
N HIS A 494 31.31 4.48 -8.41
CA HIS A 494 32.21 3.97 -9.45
C HIS A 494 31.46 3.68 -10.75
N VAL A 495 31.79 4.37 -11.83
CA VAL A 495 31.06 4.25 -13.10
C VAL A 495 31.83 3.41 -14.13
N HIS A 496 31.30 2.23 -14.45
CA HIS A 496 31.77 1.31 -15.47
C HIS A 496 31.13 1.60 -16.84
N ARG A 497 31.92 2.17 -17.76
CA ARG A 497 31.47 2.58 -19.10
C ARG A 497 31.77 1.50 -20.13
N ILE A 498 30.81 0.62 -20.41
CA ILE A 498 31.08 -0.69 -21.04
C ILE A 498 30.89 -0.76 -22.55
N GLN A 499 30.17 0.20 -23.14
CA GLN A 499 29.85 0.17 -24.57
C GLN A 499 29.74 1.57 -25.16
N ARG A 500 30.38 1.79 -26.30
CA ARG A 500 30.20 3.01 -27.10
C ARG A 500 28.85 3.01 -27.79
N ARG A 501 28.25 4.20 -27.89
CA ARG A 501 27.06 4.41 -28.71
C ARG A 501 27.25 5.66 -29.56
N ALA A 502 27.43 5.44 -30.85
CA ALA A 502 27.30 6.47 -31.88
C ALA A 502 25.91 6.34 -32.53
N VAL A 503 25.27 7.48 -32.81
CA VAL A 503 23.98 7.55 -33.52
C VAL A 503 24.26 7.32 -35.01
N THR A 504 24.44 6.05 -35.36
CA THR A 504 24.77 5.60 -36.73
C THR A 504 23.78 4.55 -37.23
N GLU A 505 22.69 4.31 -36.50
CA GLU A 505 21.67 3.33 -36.84
C GLU A 505 20.99 3.70 -38.17
N LYS A 506 21.12 2.83 -39.19
CA LYS A 506 20.45 3.02 -40.48
C LYS A 506 19.12 2.28 -40.54
N TRP A 507 18.95 1.21 -39.75
CA TRP A 507 17.73 0.40 -39.68
C TRP A 507 17.38 -0.02 -38.22
N PRO A 508 16.11 -0.31 -37.89
CA PRO A 508 15.69 -0.67 -36.52
C PRO A 508 16.41 -1.89 -35.91
N GLY A 509 16.87 -2.83 -36.74
CA GLY A 509 17.62 -4.02 -36.30
C GLY A 509 19.00 -3.68 -35.69
N ASP A 510 19.68 -2.65 -36.21
CA ASP A 510 20.97 -2.19 -35.67
C ASP A 510 20.82 -1.71 -34.21
N TYR A 511 19.69 -1.05 -33.92
CA TYR A 511 19.38 -0.57 -32.58
C TYR A 511 19.17 -1.75 -31.60
N LEU A 512 18.41 -2.76 -32.01
CA LEU A 512 18.19 -3.96 -31.19
C LEU A 512 19.49 -4.72 -30.93
N LEU A 513 20.33 -4.91 -31.95
CA LEU A 513 21.64 -5.57 -31.82
C LEU A 513 22.55 -4.84 -30.83
N LYS A 514 22.61 -3.50 -30.89
CA LYS A 514 23.39 -2.69 -29.93
C LYS A 514 22.89 -2.86 -28.49
N ILE A 515 21.57 -2.94 -28.28
CA ILE A 515 21.00 -3.19 -26.95
C ILE A 515 21.33 -4.61 -26.47
N LEU A 516 21.20 -5.62 -27.33
CA LEU A 516 21.53 -7.02 -27.00
C LEU A 516 23.01 -7.17 -26.64
N TRP A 517 23.90 -6.51 -27.38
CA TRP A 517 25.34 -6.47 -27.05
C TRP A 517 25.60 -5.83 -25.68
N PHE A 518 24.89 -4.76 -25.35
CA PHE A 518 25.01 -4.15 -24.03
C PHE A 518 24.47 -5.07 -22.93
N PHE A 519 23.35 -5.74 -23.17
CA PHE A 519 22.80 -6.74 -22.26
C PHE A 519 23.82 -7.86 -21.98
N VAL A 520 24.46 -8.41 -23.01
CA VAL A 520 25.50 -9.45 -22.82
C VAL A 520 26.70 -8.90 -22.02
N LYS A 521 27.25 -7.74 -22.43
CA LYS A 521 28.41 -7.14 -21.75
C LYS A 521 28.11 -6.77 -20.29
N SER A 522 26.95 -6.18 -20.03
CA SER A 522 26.52 -5.82 -18.68
C SER A 522 26.26 -7.05 -17.83
N THR A 523 25.65 -8.12 -18.37
CA THR A 523 25.44 -9.39 -17.66
C THR A 523 26.78 -10.00 -17.25
N CYS A 524 27.75 -10.08 -18.17
CA CYS A 524 29.08 -10.61 -17.87
C CYS A 524 29.79 -9.77 -16.80
N LEU A 525 29.83 -8.44 -16.97
CA LEU A 525 30.51 -7.57 -16.00
C LEU A 525 29.83 -7.59 -14.63
N LEU A 526 28.51 -7.45 -14.58
CA LEU A 526 27.73 -7.48 -13.34
C LEU A 526 27.94 -8.81 -12.60
N THR A 527 28.00 -9.93 -13.33
CA THR A 527 28.31 -11.24 -12.77
C THR A 527 29.72 -11.28 -12.17
N VAL A 528 30.74 -10.83 -12.91
CA VAL A 528 32.13 -10.80 -12.43
C VAL A 528 32.27 -9.91 -11.19
N LEU A 529 31.68 -8.72 -11.20
CA LEU A 529 31.74 -7.80 -10.06
C LEU A 529 31.01 -8.37 -8.83
N HIS A 530 29.85 -9.01 -9.04
CA HIS A 530 29.08 -9.60 -7.95
C HIS A 530 29.78 -10.83 -7.34
N VAL A 531 30.40 -11.68 -8.16
CA VAL A 531 31.14 -12.87 -7.66
C VAL A 531 32.36 -12.45 -6.85
N ARG A 532 33.07 -11.38 -7.25
CA ARG A 532 34.21 -10.83 -6.49
C ARG A 532 33.77 -10.22 -5.16
N ARG A 533 32.73 -9.38 -5.18
CA ARG A 533 32.17 -8.76 -3.97
C ARG A 533 30.67 -8.60 -4.14
N ARG A 534 29.89 -9.34 -3.36
CA ARG A 534 28.44 -9.41 -3.55
C ARG A 534 27.77 -8.06 -3.37
N TYR A 535 26.83 -7.76 -4.26
CA TYR A 535 25.89 -6.65 -4.12
C TYR A 535 24.73 -7.07 -3.22
N ASP A 536 24.31 -6.14 -2.36
CA ASP A 536 23.07 -6.28 -1.59
C ASP A 536 21.86 -6.01 -2.49
N ILE A 537 21.96 -5.00 -3.36
CA ILE A 537 20.90 -4.57 -4.29
C ILE A 537 21.46 -4.35 -5.70
N VAL A 538 20.70 -4.76 -6.71
CA VAL A 538 20.90 -4.35 -8.11
C VAL A 538 19.67 -3.56 -8.55
N HIS A 539 19.89 -2.31 -8.92
CA HIS A 539 18.88 -1.37 -9.37
C HIS A 539 18.99 -1.19 -10.89
N VAL A 540 18.03 -1.74 -11.64
CA VAL A 540 18.05 -1.73 -13.11
C VAL A 540 17.07 -0.69 -13.63
N HIS A 541 17.56 0.22 -14.47
CA HIS A 541 16.77 1.28 -15.08
C HIS A 541 16.41 0.92 -16.52
N ASN A 542 15.12 1.00 -16.84
CA ASN A 542 14.68 0.90 -18.23
C ASN A 542 15.00 2.21 -18.96
N VAL A 543 15.13 2.25 -20.29
CA VAL A 543 14.74 1.28 -21.33
C VAL A 543 15.93 0.45 -21.82
N PRO A 544 15.82 -0.89 -21.98
CA PRO A 544 14.59 -1.69 -21.98
C PRO A 544 14.33 -2.50 -20.70
N ASP A 545 13.07 -2.91 -20.49
CA ASP A 545 12.64 -3.69 -19.32
C ASP A 545 13.37 -5.03 -19.18
N PHE A 546 13.72 -5.68 -20.30
CA PHE A 546 14.41 -6.98 -20.26
C PHE A 546 15.84 -6.87 -19.72
N LEU A 547 16.41 -5.67 -19.62
CA LEU A 547 17.73 -5.45 -19.04
C LEU A 547 17.80 -5.97 -17.59
N VAL A 548 16.67 -6.06 -16.90
CA VAL A 548 16.59 -6.62 -15.53
C VAL A 548 17.13 -8.05 -15.45
N PHE A 549 17.04 -8.84 -16.53
CA PHE A 549 17.54 -10.21 -16.56
C PHE A 549 19.07 -10.30 -16.51
N ALA A 550 19.79 -9.21 -16.76
CA ALA A 550 21.24 -9.18 -16.56
C ALA A 550 21.64 -9.46 -15.10
N ALA A 551 20.72 -9.22 -14.16
CA ALA A 551 20.90 -9.49 -12.75
C ALA A 551 20.54 -10.93 -12.33
N ILE A 552 20.42 -11.88 -13.25
CA ILE A 552 20.07 -13.29 -12.95
C ILE A 552 21.05 -13.93 -11.95
N VAL A 553 22.36 -13.78 -12.17
CA VAL A 553 23.36 -14.35 -11.26
C VAL A 553 23.35 -13.64 -9.89
N PRO A 554 23.42 -12.29 -9.80
CA PRO A 554 23.26 -11.59 -8.52
C PRO A 554 22.01 -12.00 -7.74
N LYS A 555 20.88 -12.13 -8.44
CA LYS A 555 19.60 -12.50 -7.83
C LYS A 555 19.64 -13.91 -7.24
N LEU A 556 20.17 -14.89 -7.97
CA LEU A 556 20.32 -16.26 -7.50
C LEU A 556 21.31 -16.35 -6.32
N MET A 557 22.28 -15.44 -6.25
CA MET A 557 23.27 -15.34 -5.18
C MET A 557 22.82 -14.48 -3.97
N GLY A 558 21.58 -13.97 -3.99
CA GLY A 558 20.93 -13.32 -2.85
C GLY A 558 20.69 -11.80 -2.98
N ALA A 559 21.13 -11.16 -4.07
CA ALA A 559 20.89 -9.73 -4.26
C ALA A 559 19.40 -9.44 -4.49
N ARG A 560 18.90 -8.35 -3.90
CA ARG A 560 17.56 -7.82 -4.18
C ARG A 560 17.61 -7.01 -5.47
N ILE A 561 16.52 -7.05 -6.24
CA ILE A 561 16.47 -6.50 -7.59
C ILE A 561 15.38 -5.43 -7.63
N ILE A 562 15.73 -4.21 -7.99
CA ILE A 562 14.78 -3.14 -8.28
C ILE A 562 14.73 -2.97 -9.79
N LEU A 563 13.53 -2.93 -10.36
CA LEU A 563 13.32 -2.51 -11.74
C LEU A 563 12.67 -1.13 -11.72
N ASP A 564 13.35 -0.13 -12.25
CA ASP A 564 12.87 1.24 -12.35
C ASP A 564 12.40 1.53 -13.78
N ILE A 565 11.08 1.66 -13.92
CA ILE A 565 10.38 1.92 -15.17
C ILE A 565 10.22 3.44 -15.32
N HIS A 566 11.14 4.02 -16.09
CA HIS A 566 11.16 5.42 -16.50
C HIS A 566 10.09 5.70 -17.56
N ASP A 567 9.86 4.77 -18.48
CA ASP A 567 8.84 4.87 -19.53
C ASP A 567 8.12 3.51 -19.71
N ILE A 568 6.80 3.52 -19.84
CA ILE A 568 6.02 2.30 -20.14
C ILE A 568 6.19 1.88 -21.61
N LEU A 569 6.98 0.84 -21.83
CA LEU A 569 7.43 0.44 -23.17
C LEU A 569 6.32 0.12 -24.18
N PRO A 570 5.25 -0.63 -23.83
CA PRO A 570 4.21 -0.96 -24.80
C PRO A 570 3.58 0.29 -25.41
N GLU A 571 3.25 1.28 -24.58
CA GLU A 571 2.66 2.56 -24.98
C GLU A 571 3.66 3.47 -25.69
N LEU A 572 4.89 3.57 -25.17
CA LEU A 572 5.96 4.35 -25.80
C LEU A 572 6.20 3.88 -27.25
N TYR A 573 6.27 2.57 -27.46
CA TYR A 573 6.50 1.99 -28.79
C TYR A 573 5.25 2.04 -29.67
N ALA A 574 4.05 1.89 -29.09
CA ALA A 574 2.80 2.10 -29.81
C ALA A 574 2.74 3.51 -30.41
N GLY A 575 3.03 4.54 -29.59
CA GLY A 575 3.09 5.93 -30.05
C GLY A 575 4.23 6.21 -31.03
N LYS A 576 5.44 5.69 -30.76
CA LYS A 576 6.63 5.96 -31.60
C LYS A 576 6.57 5.33 -32.99
N PHE A 577 6.00 4.13 -33.12
CA PHE A 577 5.98 3.36 -34.37
C PHE A 577 4.59 3.28 -35.00
N GLY A 578 3.58 3.99 -34.46
CA GLY A 578 2.21 3.95 -34.97
C GLY A 578 1.56 2.55 -34.85
N VAL A 579 2.00 1.76 -33.88
CA VAL A 579 1.55 0.38 -33.70
C VAL A 579 0.26 0.37 -32.90
N ARG A 580 -0.79 -0.31 -33.41
CA ARG A 580 -2.08 -0.42 -32.73
C ARG A 580 -1.97 -1.21 -31.42
N GLU A 581 -2.74 -0.78 -30.42
CA GLU A 581 -2.96 -1.54 -29.19
C GLU A 581 -3.50 -2.94 -29.54
N GLY A 582 -2.93 -3.98 -28.91
CA GLY A 582 -3.32 -5.37 -29.15
C GLY A 582 -2.60 -6.07 -30.33
N SER A 583 -1.78 -5.37 -31.11
CA SER A 583 -0.91 -5.99 -32.13
C SER A 583 0.05 -7.03 -31.54
N ALA A 584 0.62 -7.90 -32.40
CA ALA A 584 1.57 -8.92 -31.97
C ALA A 584 2.79 -8.32 -31.24
N LEU A 585 3.33 -7.21 -31.75
CA LEU A 585 4.45 -6.50 -31.12
C LEU A 585 4.04 -5.90 -29.76
N PHE A 586 2.86 -5.29 -29.67
CA PHE A 586 2.35 -4.76 -28.39
C PHE A 586 2.18 -5.87 -27.35
N ARG A 587 1.62 -7.02 -27.74
CA ARG A 587 1.50 -8.20 -26.86
C ARG A 587 2.85 -8.77 -26.45
N ALA A 588 3.85 -8.74 -27.34
CA ALA A 588 5.21 -9.15 -27.01
C ALA A 588 5.86 -8.21 -25.99
N LEU A 589 5.71 -6.89 -26.16
CA LEU A 589 6.19 -5.90 -25.20
C LEU A 589 5.49 -6.04 -23.84
N LEU A 590 4.18 -6.29 -23.82
CA LEU A 590 3.45 -6.60 -22.60
C LEU A 590 3.96 -7.88 -21.91
N ALA A 591 4.32 -8.90 -22.68
CA ALA A 591 4.90 -10.11 -22.12
C ALA A 591 6.26 -9.79 -21.47
N VAL A 592 7.12 -9.04 -22.16
CA VAL A 592 8.41 -8.57 -21.61
C VAL A 592 8.20 -7.78 -20.31
N GLU A 593 7.30 -6.79 -20.30
CA GLU A 593 6.96 -6.03 -19.09
C GLU A 593 6.56 -6.95 -17.93
N ARG A 594 5.68 -7.92 -18.19
CA ARG A 594 5.21 -8.89 -17.18
C ARG A 594 6.31 -9.77 -16.64
N PHE A 595 7.16 -10.31 -17.52
CA PHE A 595 8.27 -11.16 -17.10
C PHE A 595 9.32 -10.36 -16.33
N SER A 596 9.65 -9.14 -16.78
CA SER A 596 10.59 -8.24 -16.12
C SER A 596 10.09 -7.79 -14.74
N CYS A 597 8.85 -7.33 -14.65
CA CYS A 597 8.22 -6.96 -13.37
C CYS A 597 8.13 -8.15 -12.42
N ARG A 598 7.85 -9.36 -12.92
CA ARG A 598 7.83 -10.58 -12.09
C ARG A 598 9.22 -10.98 -11.62
N PHE A 599 10.24 -10.76 -12.44
CA PHE A 599 11.63 -11.03 -12.11
C PHE A 599 12.20 -10.07 -11.06
N ALA A 600 11.84 -8.78 -11.08
CA ALA A 600 12.28 -7.85 -10.04
C ALA A 600 11.78 -8.28 -8.63
N HIS A 601 12.43 -7.82 -7.56
CA HIS A 601 11.90 -7.91 -6.20
C HIS A 601 10.95 -6.74 -5.91
N HIS A 602 11.24 -5.56 -6.45
CA HIS A 602 10.38 -4.38 -6.41
C HIS A 602 10.40 -3.64 -7.74
N VAL A 603 9.33 -2.92 -8.06
CA VAL A 603 9.23 -2.08 -9.25
C VAL A 603 9.06 -0.63 -8.81
N VAL A 604 9.91 0.25 -9.32
CA VAL A 604 9.76 1.70 -9.21
C VAL A 604 9.17 2.20 -10.53
N VAL A 605 8.25 3.16 -10.46
CA VAL A 605 7.63 3.76 -11.64
C VAL A 605 7.62 5.29 -11.52
N ALA A 606 7.68 5.98 -12.66
CA ALA A 606 7.89 7.42 -12.70
C ALA A 606 6.68 8.29 -12.32
N ASN A 607 5.44 7.77 -12.30
CA ASN A 607 4.24 8.51 -11.89
C ASN A 607 3.07 7.58 -11.48
N HIS A 608 2.08 8.15 -10.80
CA HIS A 608 0.95 7.41 -10.22
C HIS A 608 0.00 6.85 -11.28
N LEU A 609 -0.21 7.52 -12.41
CA LEU A 609 -1.05 7.00 -13.50
C LEU A 609 -0.46 5.70 -14.09
N TRP A 610 0.87 5.67 -14.26
CA TRP A 610 1.56 4.46 -14.70
C TRP A 610 1.63 3.40 -13.61
N GLN A 611 1.72 3.77 -12.33
CA GLN A 611 1.58 2.84 -11.22
C GLN A 611 0.22 2.12 -11.27
N ASP A 612 -0.88 2.87 -11.37
CA ASP A 612 -2.23 2.31 -11.45
C ASP A 612 -2.37 1.38 -12.65
N LYS A 613 -1.84 1.79 -13.80
CA LYS A 613 -1.83 0.99 -15.02
C LYS A 613 -1.06 -0.32 -14.83
N LEU A 614 0.16 -0.26 -14.32
CA LEU A 614 0.98 -1.44 -14.05
C LEU A 614 0.34 -2.32 -12.98
N VAL A 615 -0.30 -1.75 -11.95
CA VAL A 615 -0.94 -2.51 -10.86
C VAL A 615 -2.15 -3.29 -11.35
N ARG A 616 -2.97 -2.68 -12.20
CA ARG A 616 -4.11 -3.33 -12.84
C ARG A 616 -3.68 -4.41 -13.85
N ARG A 617 -2.53 -4.23 -14.52
CA ARG A 617 -2.11 -5.04 -15.68
C ARG A 617 -1.08 -6.13 -15.40
N THR A 618 -0.13 -5.88 -14.49
CA THR A 618 1.17 -6.56 -14.47
C THR A 618 1.74 -6.86 -13.08
N VAL A 619 1.74 -5.91 -12.14
CA VAL A 619 2.45 -6.01 -10.86
C VAL A 619 1.49 -5.89 -9.67
N PRO A 620 1.61 -6.66 -8.58
CA PRO A 620 0.75 -6.42 -7.41
C PRO A 620 1.12 -5.10 -6.71
N ALA A 621 0.12 -4.40 -6.16
CA ALA A 621 0.28 -3.06 -5.57
C ALA A 621 1.45 -2.94 -4.58
N HIS A 622 1.62 -3.89 -3.65
CA HIS A 622 2.71 -3.87 -2.65
C HIS A 622 4.13 -3.97 -3.23
N LYS A 623 4.27 -4.31 -4.53
CA LYS A 623 5.55 -4.48 -5.22
C LYS A 623 5.84 -3.31 -6.18
N CYS A 624 4.99 -2.28 -6.21
CA CYS A 624 5.14 -1.16 -7.12
C CYS A 624 5.03 0.15 -6.33
N THR A 625 6.05 0.99 -6.43
CA THR A 625 6.08 2.31 -5.77
C THR A 625 6.36 3.38 -6.80
N THR A 626 5.61 4.48 -6.73
CA THR A 626 5.91 5.67 -7.51
C THR A 626 7.04 6.45 -6.86
N ILE A 627 8.10 6.73 -7.61
CA ILE A 627 9.11 7.72 -7.23
C ILE A 627 9.27 8.61 -8.46
N MET A 628 8.72 9.82 -8.41
CA MET A 628 8.84 10.76 -9.54
C MET A 628 10.29 11.25 -9.68
N ASN A 629 10.62 11.79 -10.85
CA ASN A 629 11.89 12.48 -11.03
C ASN A 629 11.76 13.91 -10.47
N TYR A 630 11.82 14.01 -9.13
CA TYR A 630 11.71 15.26 -8.37
C TYR A 630 12.82 16.25 -8.78
N PRO A 631 12.71 17.58 -8.63
CA PRO A 631 13.83 18.50 -8.80
C PRO A 631 14.72 18.52 -7.56
N ASP A 632 15.99 18.90 -7.72
CA ASP A 632 16.96 19.03 -6.63
C ASP A 632 17.03 20.52 -6.28
N LEU A 633 16.55 20.91 -5.10
CA LEU A 633 16.48 22.32 -4.72
C LEU A 633 17.86 22.94 -4.43
N ALA A 634 18.90 22.13 -4.25
CA ALA A 634 20.26 22.64 -4.18
C ALA A 634 20.76 23.11 -5.55
N LEU A 635 20.25 22.48 -6.61
CA LEU A 635 20.60 22.75 -8.00
C LEU A 635 19.63 23.74 -8.66
N PHE A 636 18.32 23.50 -8.55
CA PHE A 636 17.24 24.32 -9.07
C PHE A 636 16.71 25.22 -7.97
N ARG A 637 17.08 26.50 -8.05
CA ARG A 637 16.70 27.51 -7.07
C ARG A 637 16.62 28.88 -7.74
N PRO A 638 15.88 29.83 -7.16
CA PRO A 638 15.88 31.20 -7.66
C PRO A 638 17.29 31.80 -7.64
N VAL A 639 17.59 32.64 -8.62
CA VAL A 639 18.79 33.47 -8.59
C VAL A 639 18.52 34.73 -7.74
N ALA A 640 19.57 35.25 -7.09
CA ALA A 640 19.49 36.54 -6.39
C ALA A 640 19.05 37.64 -7.36
N GLU A 641 18.25 38.60 -6.87
CA GLU A 641 17.69 39.70 -7.69
C GLU A 641 18.74 40.47 -8.49
N GLU A 642 19.94 40.66 -7.91
CA GLU A 642 21.07 41.33 -8.56
C GLU A 642 21.59 40.60 -9.80
N ARG A 643 21.34 39.28 -9.89
CA ARG A 643 21.77 38.42 -11.00
C ARG A 643 20.68 38.15 -12.02
N LYS A 644 19.46 38.66 -11.80
CA LYS A 644 18.39 38.61 -12.80
C LYS A 644 18.72 39.54 -13.96
N ARG A 645 18.15 39.23 -15.12
CA ARG A 645 18.27 40.05 -16.32
C ARG A 645 17.64 41.42 -16.08
N ARG A 646 18.29 42.47 -16.60
CA ARG A 646 17.81 43.87 -16.54
C ARG A 646 17.69 44.51 -17.92
N ASP A 647 17.63 43.69 -18.97
CA ASP A 647 17.56 44.15 -20.37
C ASP A 647 16.13 44.47 -20.84
N GLY A 648 15.14 44.41 -19.93
CA GLY A 648 13.75 44.80 -20.19
C GLY A 648 12.96 43.86 -21.10
N LYS A 649 13.56 42.73 -21.51
CA LYS A 649 12.93 41.73 -22.39
C LYS A 649 12.12 40.73 -21.57
N PHE A 650 11.03 40.23 -22.15
CA PHE A 650 10.24 39.15 -21.59
C PHE A 650 10.60 37.81 -22.26
N ILE A 651 11.01 36.83 -21.47
CA ILE A 651 11.64 35.60 -21.94
C ILE A 651 10.75 34.40 -21.68
N VAL A 652 10.22 33.86 -22.77
CA VAL A 652 9.61 32.54 -22.79
C VAL A 652 10.73 31.52 -22.91
N LEU A 653 10.76 30.48 -22.07
CA LEU A 653 11.82 29.47 -22.08
C LEU A 653 11.27 28.05 -22.25
N TYR A 654 11.89 27.30 -23.14
CA TYR A 654 11.78 25.84 -23.21
C TYR A 654 13.15 25.17 -23.09
N PRO A 655 13.44 24.43 -22.00
CA PRO A 655 14.59 23.55 -21.90
C PRO A 655 14.19 22.09 -22.13
N GLY A 656 14.92 21.35 -22.97
CA GLY A 656 14.76 19.91 -23.07
C GLY A 656 15.07 19.31 -24.44
N THR A 657 14.65 18.06 -24.64
CA THR A 657 14.82 17.40 -25.94
C THR A 657 13.84 17.96 -26.98
N LEU A 658 14.28 18.03 -28.23
CA LEU A 658 13.48 18.53 -29.36
C LEU A 658 12.92 17.36 -30.17
N ASN A 659 11.92 16.69 -29.58
CA ASN A 659 11.18 15.58 -30.19
C ASN A 659 9.74 16.00 -30.51
N HIS A 660 9.12 15.36 -31.50
CA HIS A 660 7.75 15.66 -31.92
C HIS A 660 6.74 15.69 -30.76
N HIS A 661 6.74 14.68 -29.88
CA HIS A 661 5.78 14.63 -28.75
C HIS A 661 5.92 15.80 -27.75
N GLN A 662 7.04 16.52 -27.74
CA GLN A 662 7.25 17.66 -26.83
C GLN A 662 6.52 18.93 -27.28
N GLY A 663 6.02 19.00 -28.52
CA GLY A 663 5.13 20.08 -28.96
C GLY A 663 5.77 21.46 -29.14
N VAL A 664 7.09 21.55 -29.27
CA VAL A 664 7.79 22.85 -29.35
C VAL A 664 7.37 23.66 -30.57
N ASP A 665 6.98 23.00 -31.66
CA ASP A 665 6.43 23.64 -32.85
C ASP A 665 5.09 24.33 -32.59
N ILE A 666 4.23 23.76 -31.73
CA ILE A 666 2.99 24.39 -31.27
C ILE A 666 3.32 25.67 -30.49
N ALA A 667 4.36 25.64 -29.64
CA ALA A 667 4.80 26.83 -28.92
C ALA A 667 5.38 27.90 -29.83
N VAL A 668 6.12 27.54 -30.88
CA VAL A 668 6.62 28.53 -31.86
C VAL A 668 5.46 29.20 -32.60
N ARG A 669 4.45 28.44 -33.04
CA ARG A 669 3.26 29.00 -33.70
C ARG A 669 2.41 29.84 -32.74
N ALA A 670 2.19 29.38 -31.53
CA ALA A 670 1.50 30.14 -30.49
C ALA A 670 2.22 31.45 -30.14
N PHE A 671 3.55 31.41 -30.07
CA PHE A 671 4.35 32.62 -29.86
C PHE A 671 4.18 33.61 -31.02
N ALA A 672 4.12 33.15 -32.28
CA ALA A 672 3.82 34.01 -33.43
C ALA A 672 2.46 34.71 -33.32
N LEU A 673 1.43 34.01 -32.83
CA LEU A 673 0.10 34.59 -32.62
C LEU A 673 0.08 35.66 -31.51
N ALA A 674 0.98 35.56 -30.52
CA ALA A 674 1.04 36.46 -29.37
C ALA A 674 2.11 37.57 -29.52
N SER A 675 3.06 37.43 -30.44
CA SER A 675 4.31 38.20 -30.45
C SER A 675 4.10 39.70 -30.64
N ASP A 676 3.08 40.11 -31.38
CA ASP A 676 2.77 41.52 -31.67
C ASP A 676 2.24 42.25 -30.44
N ARG A 677 1.57 41.52 -29.53
CA ARG A 677 1.07 42.03 -28.26
C ARG A 677 2.07 41.93 -27.11
N MET A 678 3.20 41.26 -27.32
CA MET A 678 4.30 41.16 -26.35
C MET A 678 5.56 41.84 -26.93
N PRO A 679 5.59 43.17 -27.09
CA PRO A 679 6.71 43.87 -27.70
C PRO A 679 8.01 43.58 -26.92
N GLY A 680 9.08 43.26 -27.64
CA GLY A 680 10.38 42.92 -27.05
C GLY A 680 10.49 41.51 -26.43
N ALA A 681 9.43 40.69 -26.47
CA ALA A 681 9.52 39.32 -25.98
C ALA A 681 10.34 38.41 -26.91
N GLU A 682 11.10 37.48 -26.33
CA GLU A 682 11.88 36.46 -27.03
C GLU A 682 11.50 35.06 -26.53
N PHE A 683 11.57 34.07 -27.42
CA PHE A 683 11.38 32.67 -27.10
C PHE A 683 12.70 31.91 -27.21
N HIS A 684 13.24 31.49 -26.07
CA HIS A 684 14.51 30.79 -25.96
C HIS A 684 14.29 29.28 -25.86
N ILE A 685 14.88 28.53 -26.78
CA ILE A 685 14.76 27.07 -26.86
C ILE A 685 16.13 26.46 -26.64
N TYR A 686 16.36 25.84 -25.48
CA TYR A 686 17.59 25.15 -25.13
C TYR A 686 17.43 23.65 -25.30
N GLY A 687 18.06 23.08 -26.32
CA GLY A 687 17.85 21.67 -26.60
C GLY A 687 18.45 21.14 -27.88
N GLU A 688 18.55 19.81 -27.92
CA GLU A 688 18.94 19.04 -29.10
C GLU A 688 17.87 18.00 -29.42
N GLY A 689 17.76 17.65 -30.68
CA GLY A 689 16.83 16.61 -31.13
C GLY A 689 16.48 16.70 -32.61
N PRO A 690 15.81 15.66 -33.14
CA PRO A 690 15.49 15.56 -34.55
C PRO A 690 14.59 16.70 -35.07
N ALA A 691 13.83 17.37 -34.20
CA ALA A 691 12.97 18.49 -34.59
C ALA A 691 13.72 19.83 -34.77
N ARG A 692 15.00 19.94 -34.36
CA ARG A 692 15.76 21.21 -34.37
C ARG A 692 15.79 21.88 -35.77
N PRO A 693 16.09 21.17 -36.88
CA PRO A 693 16.08 21.79 -38.21
C PRO A 693 14.70 22.31 -38.62
N ALA A 694 13.64 21.53 -38.35
CA ALA A 694 12.27 21.90 -38.67
C ALA A 694 11.80 23.12 -37.85
N LEU A 695 12.19 23.22 -36.57
CA LEU A 695 11.89 24.37 -35.73
C LEU A 695 12.60 25.65 -36.22
N LYS A 696 13.84 25.54 -36.68
CA LYS A 696 14.58 26.67 -37.27
C LYS A 696 13.88 27.17 -38.54
N GLN A 697 13.48 26.24 -39.41
CA GLN A 697 12.74 26.56 -40.63
C GLN A 697 11.37 27.18 -40.33
N LEU A 698 10.64 26.65 -39.35
CA LEU A 698 9.35 27.18 -38.91
C LEU A 698 9.47 28.62 -38.37
N ALA A 699 10.50 28.90 -37.57
CA ALA A 699 10.75 30.26 -37.08
C ALA A 699 11.01 31.24 -38.23
N LYS A 700 11.68 30.79 -39.30
CA LYS A 700 11.90 31.58 -40.51
C LYS A 700 10.62 31.84 -41.29
N GLU A 701 9.81 30.81 -41.52
CA GLU A 701 8.54 30.91 -42.24
C GLU A 701 7.56 31.87 -41.55
N LEU A 702 7.62 31.94 -40.21
CA LEU A 702 6.79 32.84 -39.40
C LEU A 702 7.41 34.23 -39.20
N GLY A 703 8.58 34.52 -39.79
CA GLY A 703 9.26 35.83 -39.63
C GLY A 703 9.80 36.09 -38.21
N LEU A 704 10.07 35.04 -37.44
CA LEU A 704 10.47 35.11 -36.03
C LEU A 704 11.97 34.84 -35.78
N GLU A 705 12.83 34.84 -36.81
CA GLU A 705 14.27 34.51 -36.68
C GLU A 705 15.00 35.36 -35.64
N GLU A 706 14.56 36.61 -35.45
CA GLU A 706 15.13 37.51 -34.47
C GLU A 706 14.57 37.34 -33.05
N ARG A 707 13.46 36.64 -32.88
CA ARG A 707 12.76 36.50 -31.59
C ARG A 707 12.75 35.08 -31.05
N VAL A 708 12.83 34.06 -31.92
CA VAL A 708 12.93 32.65 -31.53
C VAL A 708 14.39 32.20 -31.62
N LYS A 709 15.04 32.02 -30.47
CA LYS A 709 16.47 31.70 -30.37
C LYS A 709 16.66 30.23 -30.01
N LEU A 710 17.16 29.44 -30.97
CA LEU A 710 17.54 28.04 -30.75
C LEU A 710 18.98 27.95 -30.22
N MET A 711 19.10 27.74 -28.91
CA MET A 711 20.37 27.67 -28.21
C MET A 711 20.90 26.24 -28.16
N ASP A 712 22.21 26.10 -27.98
CA ASP A 712 22.85 24.80 -27.79
C ASP A 712 22.54 24.23 -26.39
N ARG A 713 22.73 22.93 -26.26
CA ARG A 713 22.55 22.25 -24.98
C ARG A 713 23.61 22.71 -23.97
N VAL A 714 23.15 23.17 -22.81
CA VAL A 714 24.03 23.53 -21.67
C VAL A 714 24.07 22.43 -20.60
N PRO A 715 25.13 22.37 -19.77
CA PRO A 715 25.20 21.52 -18.58
C PRO A 715 24.06 21.80 -17.59
N LEU A 716 23.75 20.81 -16.74
CA LEU A 716 22.64 20.89 -15.79
C LEU A 716 22.78 22.05 -14.78
N SER A 717 24.00 22.34 -14.32
CA SER A 717 24.27 23.49 -13.44
C SER A 717 24.02 24.84 -14.11
N GLU A 718 24.20 24.91 -15.42
CA GLU A 718 23.96 26.13 -16.20
C GLU A 718 22.49 26.26 -16.59
N VAL A 719 21.82 25.16 -16.91
CA VAL A 719 20.39 25.20 -17.29
C VAL A 719 19.52 25.73 -16.16
N SER A 720 19.82 25.37 -14.90
CA SER A 720 19.12 25.92 -13.73
C SER A 720 19.21 27.46 -13.68
N ARG A 721 20.40 28.02 -13.93
CA ARG A 721 20.60 29.48 -13.98
C ARG A 721 19.85 30.10 -15.16
N VAL A 722 19.85 29.45 -16.32
CA VAL A 722 19.08 29.90 -17.49
C VAL A 722 17.59 29.91 -17.17
N MET A 723 17.07 28.84 -16.55
CA MET A 723 15.68 28.73 -16.13
C MET A 723 15.30 29.83 -15.15
N ALA A 724 16.07 30.03 -14.09
CA ALA A 724 15.82 31.06 -13.08
C ALA A 724 15.86 32.51 -13.60
N CYS A 725 16.38 32.74 -14.81
CA CYS A 725 16.39 34.05 -15.47
C CYS A 725 15.26 34.22 -16.51
N ALA A 726 14.39 33.23 -16.70
CA ALA A 726 13.25 33.34 -17.59
C ALA A 726 12.04 33.98 -16.88
N ASP A 727 11.20 34.66 -17.66
CA ASP A 727 9.96 35.26 -17.15
C ASP A 727 8.81 34.25 -17.13
N VAL A 728 8.79 33.31 -18.08
CA VAL A 728 7.82 32.22 -18.12
C VAL A 728 8.40 30.96 -18.77
N GLY A 729 8.16 29.81 -18.14
CA GLY A 729 8.44 28.50 -18.71
C GLY A 729 7.27 27.98 -19.54
N VAL A 730 7.54 27.31 -20.66
CA VAL A 730 6.50 26.66 -21.48
C VAL A 730 6.73 25.16 -21.59
N VAL A 731 5.67 24.37 -21.38
CA VAL A 731 5.66 22.90 -21.51
C VAL A 731 4.56 22.48 -22.49
N PRO A 732 4.82 22.57 -23.82
CA PRO A 732 3.77 22.53 -24.83
C PRO A 732 3.41 21.11 -25.30
N LYS A 733 3.53 20.13 -24.40
CA LYS A 733 3.53 18.70 -24.72
C LYS A 733 2.22 18.23 -25.38
N ARG A 734 2.31 17.33 -26.36
CA ARG A 734 1.14 16.74 -27.02
C ARG A 734 0.48 15.69 -26.11
N ALA A 735 -0.85 15.74 -26.02
CA ALA A 735 -1.67 14.75 -25.31
C ALA A 735 -1.96 13.51 -26.20
N ASP A 736 -0.93 12.97 -26.86
CA ASP A 736 -1.01 11.72 -27.63
C ASP A 736 -0.89 10.49 -26.70
N GLY A 737 -1.04 9.26 -27.20
CA GLY A 737 -1.17 8.06 -26.35
C GLY A 737 -0.14 7.94 -25.21
N PHE A 738 1.15 8.15 -25.50
CA PHE A 738 2.22 8.16 -24.49
C PHE A 738 2.38 9.54 -23.82
N GLY A 739 2.34 10.61 -24.61
CA GLY A 739 2.48 11.99 -24.13
C GLY A 739 1.39 12.37 -23.13
N ASN A 740 0.17 11.86 -23.23
CA ASN A 740 -0.89 12.22 -22.29
C ASN A 740 -0.60 11.78 -20.84
N GLU A 741 0.26 10.78 -20.66
CA GLU A 741 0.58 10.20 -19.34
C GLU A 741 2.05 10.37 -18.91
N ALA A 742 2.95 10.79 -19.80
CA ALA A 742 4.37 10.97 -19.47
C ALA A 742 4.64 12.27 -18.70
N PHE A 743 5.03 12.18 -17.42
CA PHE A 743 5.29 13.38 -16.59
C PHE A 743 6.52 14.17 -17.07
N SER A 744 6.43 15.51 -17.06
CA SER A 744 7.51 16.39 -17.50
C SER A 744 8.19 17.07 -16.32
N THR A 745 9.43 16.65 -16.00
CA THR A 745 10.18 17.15 -14.83
C THR A 745 10.45 18.64 -14.86
N LYS A 746 10.61 19.22 -16.06
CA LYS A 746 10.89 20.64 -16.25
C LYS A 746 9.83 21.55 -15.61
N THR A 747 8.58 21.07 -15.47
CA THR A 747 7.52 21.82 -14.78
C THR A 747 7.91 22.06 -13.32
N LEU A 748 8.34 21.02 -12.60
CA LEU A 748 8.81 21.15 -11.22
C LEU A 748 10.12 21.93 -11.13
N GLU A 749 11.03 21.77 -12.09
CA GLU A 749 12.29 22.52 -12.13
C GLU A 749 12.05 24.03 -12.28
N PHE A 750 11.09 24.45 -13.11
CA PHE A 750 10.68 25.85 -13.20
C PHE A 750 10.07 26.37 -11.90
N MET A 751 9.17 25.59 -11.27
CA MET A 751 8.59 25.93 -9.96
C MET A 751 9.69 26.12 -8.91
N ALA A 752 10.70 25.24 -8.89
CA ALA A 752 11.85 25.34 -7.98
C ALA A 752 12.70 26.60 -8.23
N CYS A 753 12.84 27.00 -9.49
CA CYS A 753 13.50 28.26 -9.88
C CYS A 753 12.66 29.51 -9.58
N GLY A 754 11.40 29.36 -9.17
CA GLY A 754 10.48 30.48 -8.94
C GLY A 754 9.97 31.10 -10.25
N VAL A 755 9.83 30.30 -11.30
CA VAL A 755 9.42 30.74 -12.63
C VAL A 755 8.01 30.22 -12.90
N PRO A 756 7.05 31.09 -13.29
CA PRO A 756 5.71 30.67 -13.65
C PRO A 756 5.72 29.78 -14.90
N VAL A 757 4.79 28.84 -15.00
CA VAL A 757 4.80 27.81 -16.05
C VAL A 757 3.47 27.71 -16.77
N VAL A 758 3.50 27.83 -18.08
CA VAL A 758 2.38 27.51 -18.97
C VAL A 758 2.50 26.05 -19.43
N VAL A 759 1.51 25.23 -19.10
CA VAL A 759 1.56 23.77 -19.25
C VAL A 759 0.40 23.27 -20.09
N SER A 760 0.68 22.34 -21.00
CA SER A 760 -0.34 21.64 -21.76
C SER A 760 -1.23 20.81 -20.83
N ARG A 761 -2.55 20.92 -20.96
CA ARG A 761 -3.52 20.19 -20.13
C ARG A 761 -3.58 18.71 -20.57
N THR A 762 -2.56 17.95 -20.19
CA THR A 762 -2.55 16.49 -20.33
C THR A 762 -3.14 15.82 -19.09
N ARG A 763 -3.45 14.52 -19.19
CA ARG A 763 -4.00 13.73 -18.09
C ARG A 763 -3.03 13.66 -16.90
N VAL A 764 -1.73 13.49 -17.16
CA VAL A 764 -0.72 13.46 -16.08
C VAL A 764 -0.52 14.83 -15.45
N ASP A 765 -0.49 15.90 -16.24
CA ASP A 765 -0.29 17.25 -15.70
C ASP A 765 -1.51 17.68 -14.87
N SER A 766 -2.73 17.36 -15.31
CA SER A 766 -3.98 17.62 -14.55
C SER A 766 -4.15 16.72 -13.31
N HIS A 767 -3.38 15.63 -13.21
CA HIS A 767 -3.39 14.77 -12.03
C HIS A 767 -2.52 15.36 -10.89
N TYR A 768 -1.49 16.14 -11.22
CA TYR A 768 -0.56 16.71 -10.24
C TYR A 768 -0.75 18.20 -10.01
N PHE A 769 -1.30 18.94 -10.98
CA PHE A 769 -1.41 20.39 -10.94
C PHE A 769 -2.85 20.85 -11.16
N ASP A 770 -3.16 22.00 -10.56
CA ASP A 770 -4.38 22.76 -10.80
C ASP A 770 -4.02 24.18 -11.31
N ASP A 771 -5.05 24.97 -11.61
CA ASP A 771 -4.90 26.34 -12.12
C ASP A 771 -4.32 27.33 -11.07
N THR A 772 -4.11 26.90 -9.81
CA THR A 772 -3.39 27.69 -8.79
C THR A 772 -1.87 27.50 -8.88
N LEU A 773 -1.42 26.38 -9.46
CA LEU A 773 0.00 26.00 -9.55
C LEU A 773 0.60 26.30 -10.93
N VAL A 774 -0.18 26.13 -12.00
CA VAL A 774 0.25 26.33 -13.38
C VAL A 774 -0.85 27.01 -14.20
N ARG A 775 -0.49 27.61 -15.33
CA ARG A 775 -1.46 28.09 -16.29
C ARG A 775 -1.64 27.03 -17.36
N PHE A 776 -2.82 26.40 -17.39
CA PHE A 776 -3.10 25.39 -18.39
C PHE A 776 -3.50 25.99 -19.74
N PHE A 777 -3.21 25.26 -20.82
CA PHE A 777 -3.80 25.45 -22.14
C PHE A 777 -4.19 24.09 -22.74
N ALA A 778 -5.18 24.06 -23.63
CA ALA A 778 -5.63 22.87 -24.32
C ALA A 778 -4.53 22.31 -25.23
N SER A 779 -4.19 21.03 -25.04
CA SER A 779 -3.10 20.40 -25.79
C SER A 779 -3.33 20.46 -27.30
N GLY A 780 -2.29 20.87 -28.05
CA GLY A 780 -2.37 21.01 -29.51
C GLY A 780 -3.01 22.31 -29.99
N GLN A 781 -3.60 23.13 -29.11
CA GLN A 781 -4.28 24.36 -29.50
C GLN A 781 -3.34 25.57 -29.40
N GLU A 782 -2.86 26.03 -30.56
CA GLU A 782 -1.93 27.15 -30.68
C GLU A 782 -2.51 28.45 -30.13
N ALA A 783 -3.79 28.74 -30.43
CA ALA A 783 -4.47 29.95 -29.96
C ALA A 783 -4.62 29.98 -28.43
N ASP A 784 -4.89 28.83 -27.81
CA ASP A 784 -5.04 28.76 -26.36
C ASP A 784 -3.69 28.93 -25.64
N LEU A 785 -2.62 28.34 -26.20
CA LEU A 785 -1.26 28.60 -25.72
C LEU A 785 -0.86 30.08 -25.90
N ALA A 786 -1.22 30.70 -27.03
CA ALA A 786 -0.97 32.12 -27.27
C ALA A 786 -1.66 32.98 -26.20
N ASN A 787 -2.94 32.71 -25.89
CA ASN A 787 -3.68 33.40 -24.84
C ASN A 787 -3.07 33.18 -23.46
N ALA A 788 -2.60 31.97 -23.15
CA ALA A 788 -1.92 31.69 -21.89
C ALA A 788 -0.59 32.44 -21.76
N LEU A 789 0.18 32.57 -22.84
CA LEU A 789 1.41 33.37 -22.88
C LEU A 789 1.12 34.86 -22.72
N LEU A 790 0.10 35.39 -23.41
CA LEU A 790 -0.35 36.77 -23.25
C LEU A 790 -0.78 37.08 -21.83
N TRP A 791 -1.55 36.17 -21.22
CA TRP A 791 -1.96 36.32 -19.84
C TRP A 791 -0.75 36.43 -18.89
N ALA A 792 0.25 35.55 -19.07
CA ALA A 792 1.49 35.59 -18.28
C ALA A 792 2.31 36.88 -18.53
N TYR A 793 2.27 37.42 -19.75
CA TYR A 793 2.93 38.69 -20.06
C TYR A 793 2.22 39.88 -19.41
N ASP A 794 0.89 39.94 -19.53
CA ASP A 794 0.05 41.04 -19.04
C ASP A 794 0.03 41.09 -17.51
N HIS A 795 0.13 39.94 -16.83
CA HIS A 795 0.07 39.81 -15.37
C HIS A 795 1.43 39.61 -14.70
N ARG A 796 2.53 39.92 -15.39
CA ARG A 796 3.91 39.67 -14.90
C ARG A 796 4.22 40.28 -13.53
N GLU A 797 3.58 41.39 -13.17
CA GLU A 797 3.74 42.03 -11.85
C GLU A 797 2.96 41.32 -10.73
N GLN A 798 1.96 40.51 -11.08
CA GLN A 798 1.05 39.81 -10.16
C GLN A 798 1.44 38.33 -9.97
N HIS A 799 2.50 37.85 -10.62
CA HIS A 799 2.96 36.46 -10.51
C HIS A 799 3.41 36.04 -9.10
N GLY A 800 3.56 36.97 -8.15
CA GLY A 800 4.06 36.69 -6.81
C GLY A 800 3.27 35.60 -6.07
N GLU A 801 1.94 35.64 -6.10
CA GLU A 801 1.10 34.61 -5.47
C GLU A 801 1.21 33.26 -6.18
N TRP A 802 1.19 33.27 -7.50
CA TRP A 802 1.32 32.08 -8.33
C TRP A 802 2.66 31.37 -8.11
N ILE A 803 3.76 32.13 -8.08
CA ILE A 803 5.11 31.61 -7.79
C ILE A 803 5.20 31.06 -6.36
N ARG A 804 4.58 31.74 -5.38
CA ARG A 804 4.55 31.26 -3.98
C ARG A 804 3.85 29.91 -3.87
N ALA A 805 2.65 29.77 -4.43
CA ALA A 805 1.91 28.52 -4.42
C ALA A 805 2.69 27.37 -5.09
N ALA A 806 3.29 27.64 -6.26
CA ALA A 806 4.10 26.66 -6.98
C ALA A 806 5.36 26.26 -6.20
N ARG A 807 5.98 27.20 -5.48
CA ARG A 807 7.15 26.95 -4.61
C ARG A 807 6.79 26.09 -3.40
N ASP A 808 5.67 26.36 -2.74
CA ASP A 808 5.22 25.55 -1.59
C ASP A 808 4.89 24.12 -2.02
N PHE A 809 4.33 23.97 -3.22
CA PHE A 809 4.14 22.67 -3.84
C PHE A 809 5.48 21.98 -4.10
N VAL A 810 6.40 22.60 -4.84
CA VAL A 810 7.64 21.94 -5.26
C VAL A 810 8.57 21.56 -4.11
N VAL A 811 8.54 22.28 -2.98
CA VAL A 811 9.29 21.90 -1.78
C VAL A 811 8.88 20.50 -1.31
N ARG A 812 7.57 20.25 -1.21
CA ARG A 812 7.01 18.93 -0.83
C ARG A 812 7.22 17.85 -1.89
N TYR A 813 7.51 18.24 -3.12
CA TYR A 813 7.78 17.36 -4.25
C TYR A 813 9.25 17.47 -4.70
N SER A 814 10.16 17.79 -3.79
CA SER A 814 11.59 17.86 -4.05
C SER A 814 12.31 16.58 -3.65
N TRP A 815 13.53 16.41 -4.14
CA TRP A 815 14.35 15.26 -3.74
C TRP A 815 14.81 15.30 -2.30
N GLN A 816 15.03 16.49 -1.75
CA GLN A 816 15.36 16.69 -0.33
C GLN A 816 14.31 16.04 0.56
N GLU A 817 13.03 16.26 0.26
CA GLU A 817 11.92 15.70 1.03
C GLU A 817 11.62 14.24 0.67
N ARG A 818 11.76 13.87 -0.62
CA ARG A 818 11.31 12.57 -1.14
C ARG A 818 12.39 11.50 -1.24
N ALA A 819 13.66 11.84 -1.00
CA ALA A 819 14.75 10.84 -0.94
C ALA A 819 14.49 9.78 0.15
N ILE A 820 13.75 10.13 1.20
CA ILE A 820 13.36 9.20 2.27
C ILE A 820 12.53 8.01 1.74
N ASP A 821 11.69 8.22 0.72
CA ASP A 821 10.89 7.16 0.10
C ASP A 821 11.80 6.14 -0.60
N TYR A 822 12.85 6.63 -1.26
CA TYR A 822 13.85 5.78 -1.89
C TYR A 822 14.72 5.04 -0.86
N HIS A 823 15.18 5.73 0.18
CA HIS A 823 15.96 5.11 1.26
C HIS A 823 15.14 4.03 1.99
N GLY A 824 13.87 4.32 2.31
CA GLY A 824 12.95 3.37 2.93
C GLY A 824 12.73 2.13 2.07
N LEU A 825 12.62 2.28 0.74
CA LEU A 825 12.56 1.16 -0.19
C LEU A 825 13.84 0.30 -0.15
N VAL A 826 15.01 0.95 -0.25
CA VAL A 826 16.32 0.28 -0.22
C VAL A 826 16.50 -0.49 1.09
N ASP A 827 16.13 0.11 2.22
CA ASP A 827 16.24 -0.51 3.55
C ASP A 827 15.26 -1.65 3.77
N GLY A 828 14.03 -1.48 3.29
CA GLY A 828 13.01 -2.53 3.32
C GLY A 828 13.49 -3.78 2.55
N LEU A 829 14.18 -3.58 1.43
CA LEU A 829 14.76 -4.68 0.65
C LEU A 829 16.00 -5.29 1.32
N SER A 830 16.90 -4.49 1.88
CA SER A 830 18.14 -4.97 2.50
C SER A 830 17.92 -5.72 3.82
N ARG A 831 16.95 -5.31 4.65
CA ARG A 831 16.62 -5.99 5.92
C ARG A 831 16.08 -7.40 5.72
N THR A 832 15.46 -7.68 4.57
CA THR A 832 15.03 -9.04 4.21
C THR A 832 16.18 -9.94 3.72
N ALA A 833 17.43 -9.46 3.69
CA ALA A 833 18.59 -10.14 3.11
C ALA A 833 19.65 -10.64 4.12
N SER A 834 19.47 -10.48 5.44
CA SER A 834 20.38 -11.07 6.45
C SER A 834 19.70 -12.18 7.26
N PRO A 835 20.34 -13.35 7.34
CA PRO A 835 21.15 -13.67 8.51
C PRO A 835 22.56 -14.09 8.11
N ARG A 836 23.57 -13.36 8.60
CA ARG A 836 24.96 -13.82 8.62
C ARG A 836 25.47 -13.67 10.04
N GLN A 837 25.27 -14.69 10.87
CA GLN A 837 26.19 -14.96 11.97
C GLN A 837 27.42 -15.61 11.34
N VAL A 838 28.54 -14.89 11.43
CA VAL A 838 29.86 -15.46 11.25
C VAL A 838 30.10 -16.32 12.49
N ILE A 839 30.22 -17.63 12.29
CA ILE A 839 30.75 -18.55 13.29
C ILE A 839 32.24 -18.20 13.38
N ALA A 840 32.64 -17.60 14.49
CA ALA A 840 34.01 -17.61 14.96
C ALA A 840 34.03 -18.45 16.25
N SER A 841 34.97 -19.40 16.26
CA SER A 841 35.22 -20.50 17.21
C SER A 841 34.11 -21.54 17.35
#